data_AF-A0A3S5I5R6-F1
#
_entry.id   AF-A0A3S5I5R6-F1
#
_cell.length_a   1.000
_cell.length_b   1.000
_cell.length_c   1.000
_cell.angle_alpha   90.00
_cell.angle_beta   90.00
_cell.angle_gamma   90.00
#
_symmetry.space_group_name_H-M   'P 1'
#
loop_
_entity.id
_entity.type
_entity.pdbx_description
1 polymer ?
#
loop_
_entity_poly.entity_id
_entity_poly.type
_entity_poly.pdbx_seq_one_letter_code
_entity_poly.pdbx_strand_id
1 'polypeptide(L)'
;MELAWACFEDAGLAPSQFKNTATGVYLGCSNTDYQEFSTGNIDPHFLTGMSTGVFANRISHYFNFQGPSETVDTACSSSLVAIHKAMNDFRSGEINAALVGGVNLLITKNRYVSFSKLGVLSPRGRCKTLDAEADGYVRGEGVGMVLLLPVETAKALNATIYGIIKGSAVGHSGKTNTLTSPSPFSQSRVIQQAIDNARIGSDQIGFVELHGTGTVLGDPLEIQGLKRAFRASKQQTPDTPCYLSTVKTNIGHLESAAGIAGVIKTLLAFEHEQVPPLQNFATLNPKISLQKSPFELATECVPWAGEQRLAGISSFGFAGVNAHVILESPQYLNPQRPALDTALPILLSARTRTALTQRAADLLAYLESDNPVELQDLSYTLTVGRESMKHRMGFAANSLASVKAQLSQFVTGEAGDWHYSKVATTAEHSEVTHETLAARITGWVQGDVIDWQANYGKLSPQRISLPAYPFEHKPYWLDAEDAAQPSHLHPLLHRSIPALGELIFVSDFTGNEYFLRDHQVQGQAMLPGVCTLEMVHAAMILSGQLADNQSLRLSQVNWRRPVIIDAQSGPVYLSLKQTGDRVTFELYREEHVYASGQVEVTEHSVTTRAIEALSDACTVTTTELYQQFSAAGVDYGPAFQRITTLSVADQQAQGELNPVIAPDFAFAPSYSTAPCIPCWVLHKIPARDCPLHWNRLNYSRRCHRVKH
;
A
#
# COMPACT_ATOMS: atom_id res chain seq x y z
N MET A 1 12.20 -0.27 -4.89
CA MET A 1 12.90 -0.99 -5.97
C MET A 1 13.21 -0.07 -7.13
N GLU A 2 12.21 0.51 -7.80
CA GLU A 2 12.42 1.44 -8.92
C GLU A 2 13.26 2.65 -8.53
N LEU A 3 12.95 3.31 -7.41
CA LEU A 3 13.79 4.41 -6.91
C LEU A 3 15.20 3.98 -6.49
N ALA A 4 15.41 2.72 -6.09
CA ALA A 4 16.76 2.24 -5.81
C ALA A 4 17.60 2.19 -7.09
N TRP A 5 17.01 1.69 -8.18
CA TRP A 5 17.63 1.73 -9.51
C TRP A 5 17.86 3.16 -9.98
N ALA A 6 16.84 4.01 -9.88
CA ALA A 6 16.92 5.40 -10.30
C ALA A 6 17.98 6.19 -9.51
N CYS A 7 18.16 5.89 -8.22
CA CYS A 7 19.18 6.53 -7.38
C CYS A 7 20.61 6.21 -7.83
N PHE A 8 20.88 4.96 -8.20
CA PHE A 8 22.18 4.59 -8.80
C PHE A 8 22.39 5.27 -10.16
N GLU A 9 21.37 5.27 -11.03
CA GLU A 9 21.47 5.95 -12.31
C GLU A 9 21.62 7.48 -12.16
N ASP A 10 20.92 8.10 -11.22
CA ASP A 10 21.07 9.53 -10.92
C ASP A 10 22.51 9.86 -10.49
N ALA A 11 23.11 9.04 -9.61
CA ALA A 11 24.51 9.15 -9.21
C ALA A 11 25.51 8.88 -10.36
N GLY A 12 25.02 8.50 -11.54
CA GLY A 12 25.85 8.10 -12.66
C GLY A 12 26.62 6.81 -12.41
N LEU A 13 26.16 5.91 -11.54
CA LEU A 13 26.84 4.67 -11.17
C LEU A 13 25.99 3.45 -11.51
N ALA A 14 26.60 2.43 -12.13
CA ALA A 14 25.87 1.21 -12.44
C ALA A 14 25.71 0.35 -11.17
N PRO A 15 24.51 -0.14 -10.82
CA PRO A 15 24.32 -0.97 -9.62
C PRO A 15 25.22 -2.21 -9.55
N SER A 16 25.60 -2.78 -10.70
CA SER A 16 26.52 -3.93 -10.79
C SER A 16 27.91 -3.64 -10.21
N GLN A 17 28.35 -2.38 -10.14
CA GLN A 17 29.61 -1.98 -9.50
C GLN A 17 29.61 -2.27 -7.99
N PHE A 18 28.41 -2.36 -7.39
CA PHE A 18 28.21 -2.62 -5.97
C PHE A 18 27.83 -4.07 -5.68
N LYS A 19 27.73 -4.92 -6.72
CA LYS A 19 27.44 -6.34 -6.55
C LYS A 19 28.55 -7.02 -5.73
N ASN A 20 28.16 -7.89 -4.80
CA ASN A 20 29.07 -8.57 -3.87
C ASN A 20 29.88 -7.65 -2.95
N THR A 21 29.49 -6.38 -2.80
CA THR A 21 30.15 -5.46 -1.87
C THR A 21 29.36 -5.35 -0.56
N ALA A 22 30.01 -4.83 0.48
CA ALA A 22 29.40 -4.47 1.75
C ALA A 22 28.52 -3.20 1.63
N THR A 23 27.65 -3.15 0.62
CA THR A 23 26.67 -2.07 0.46
C THR A 23 25.50 -2.32 1.41
N GLY A 24 25.24 -1.38 2.31
CA GLY A 24 24.10 -1.42 3.22
C GLY A 24 22.81 -0.89 2.58
N VAL A 25 21.65 -1.31 3.07
CA VAL A 25 20.33 -0.80 2.68
C VAL A 25 19.52 -0.48 3.94
N TYR A 26 19.11 0.78 4.10
CA TYR A 26 18.37 1.24 5.28
C TYR A 26 17.12 1.98 4.83
N LEU A 27 15.95 1.40 5.05
CA LEU A 27 14.68 1.91 4.54
C LEU A 27 13.74 2.28 5.69
N GLY A 28 13.40 3.56 5.81
CA GLY A 28 12.36 4.02 6.72
C GLY A 28 10.98 3.63 6.21
N CYS A 29 10.28 2.72 6.89
CA CYS A 29 8.93 2.32 6.52
C CYS A 29 8.13 1.84 7.74
N SER A 30 7.03 2.53 8.02
CA SER A 30 6.02 2.15 9.01
C SER A 30 4.73 1.67 8.35
N ASN A 31 4.55 1.87 7.03
CA ASN A 31 3.30 1.58 6.33
C ASN A 31 3.21 0.15 5.83
N THR A 32 2.13 -0.51 6.22
CA THR A 32 1.75 -1.87 5.84
C THR A 32 0.32 -1.90 5.30
N ASP A 33 -0.24 -0.76 4.93
CA ASP A 33 -1.63 -0.55 4.49
C ASP A 33 -2.05 -1.58 3.41
N TYR A 34 -1.12 -1.93 2.52
CA TYR A 34 -1.35 -2.92 1.47
C TYR A 34 -1.71 -4.31 2.04
N GLN A 35 -1.26 -4.67 3.25
CA GLN A 35 -1.60 -5.94 3.93
C GLN A 35 -3.09 -6.06 4.20
N GLU A 36 -3.77 -4.92 4.35
CA GLU A 36 -5.19 -4.89 4.66
C GLU A 36 -6.06 -5.38 3.49
N PHE A 37 -5.52 -5.47 2.27
CA PHE A 37 -6.23 -6.10 1.14
C PHE A 37 -6.19 -7.62 1.17
N SER A 38 -5.34 -8.23 1.99
CA SER A 38 -5.32 -9.69 2.10
C SER A 38 -6.39 -10.15 3.07
N THR A 39 -7.52 -10.54 2.49
CA THR A 39 -8.63 -11.22 3.16
C THR A 39 -8.87 -12.53 2.42
N GLY A 40 -8.88 -13.66 3.14
CA GLY A 40 -9.11 -14.98 2.52
C GLY A 40 -7.83 -15.78 2.27
N ASN A 41 -7.75 -16.45 1.11
CA ASN A 41 -6.70 -17.44 0.83
C ASN A 41 -5.33 -16.74 0.61
N ILE A 42 -4.38 -17.02 1.50
CA ILE A 42 -3.08 -16.37 1.53
C ILE A 42 -2.13 -17.06 0.55
N ASP A 43 -1.77 -16.38 -0.55
CA ASP A 43 -0.76 -16.85 -1.49
C ASP A 43 0.60 -17.10 -0.79
N PRO A 44 1.38 -18.13 -1.15
CA PRO A 44 2.68 -18.40 -0.55
C PRO A 44 3.67 -17.22 -0.60
N HIS A 45 3.57 -16.36 -1.61
CA HIS A 45 4.39 -15.15 -1.74
C HIS A 45 3.90 -13.99 -0.88
N PHE A 46 2.71 -14.04 -0.29
CA PHE A 46 2.18 -12.99 0.59
C PHE A 46 3.17 -12.62 1.71
N LEU A 47 3.74 -13.63 2.39
CA LEU A 47 4.74 -13.40 3.43
C LEU A 47 5.92 -12.57 2.90
N THR A 48 6.46 -12.96 1.74
CA THR A 48 7.61 -12.27 1.14
C THR A 48 7.23 -10.94 0.49
N GLY A 49 6.00 -10.78 0.03
CA GLY A 49 5.50 -9.54 -0.58
C GLY A 49 5.27 -8.44 0.44
N MET A 50 4.90 -8.82 1.67
CA MET A 50 4.32 -7.89 2.63
C MET A 50 5.09 -7.73 3.93
N SER A 51 5.96 -8.67 4.28
CA SER A 51 6.76 -8.58 5.50
C SER A 51 7.65 -7.34 5.47
N THR A 52 7.59 -6.53 6.53
CA THR A 52 8.38 -5.31 6.67
C THR A 52 9.88 -5.59 6.57
N GLY A 53 10.34 -6.72 7.10
CA GLY A 53 11.73 -7.17 6.98
C GLY A 53 12.17 -7.43 5.53
N VAL A 54 11.24 -7.65 4.60
CA VAL A 54 11.56 -7.91 3.20
C VAL A 54 11.71 -6.62 2.38
N PHE A 55 11.22 -5.46 2.84
CA PHE A 55 11.27 -4.23 2.05
C PHE A 55 12.70 -3.80 1.71
N ALA A 56 13.59 -3.71 2.70
CA ALA A 56 15.02 -3.49 2.48
C ALA A 56 15.69 -4.73 1.86
N ASN A 57 15.41 -5.93 2.38
CA ASN A 57 16.08 -7.16 1.95
C ASN A 57 15.84 -7.51 0.48
N ARG A 58 14.69 -7.11 -0.09
CA ARG A 58 14.40 -7.29 -1.52
C ARG A 58 15.31 -6.46 -2.41
N ILE A 59 15.70 -5.26 -1.96
CA ILE A 59 16.69 -4.42 -2.65
C ILE A 59 18.04 -5.12 -2.61
N SER A 60 18.52 -5.49 -1.41
CA SER A 60 19.81 -6.19 -1.25
C SER A 60 19.86 -7.49 -2.04
N HIS A 61 18.79 -8.28 -2.03
CA HIS A 61 18.69 -9.52 -2.79
C HIS A 61 18.79 -9.30 -4.30
N TYR A 62 18.04 -8.31 -4.82
CA TYR A 62 18.01 -8.04 -6.26
C TYR A 62 19.36 -7.55 -6.80
N PHE A 63 20.02 -6.63 -6.08
CA PHE A 63 21.32 -6.09 -6.49
C PHE A 63 22.51 -6.92 -5.97
N ASN A 64 22.23 -7.93 -5.14
CA ASN A 64 23.21 -8.80 -4.51
C ASN A 64 24.25 -8.00 -3.69
N PHE A 65 23.73 -7.15 -2.81
CA PHE A 65 24.49 -6.43 -1.78
C PHE A 65 24.69 -7.31 -0.54
N GLN A 66 25.85 -7.19 0.11
CA GLN A 66 26.27 -8.03 1.23
C GLN A 66 26.40 -7.26 2.56
N GLY A 67 26.05 -5.98 2.61
CA GLY A 67 26.01 -5.19 3.85
C GLY A 67 24.69 -5.37 4.63
N PRO A 68 24.54 -4.70 5.79
CA PRO A 68 23.31 -4.68 6.57
C PRO A 68 22.10 -4.26 5.72
N SER A 69 20.96 -4.92 5.90
CA SER A 69 19.73 -4.64 5.17
C SER A 69 18.58 -4.55 6.16
N GLU A 70 18.08 -3.34 6.37
CA GLU A 70 17.20 -3.05 7.50
C GLU A 70 16.05 -2.14 7.12
N THR A 71 14.84 -2.58 7.46
CA THR A 71 13.66 -1.72 7.51
C THR A 71 13.57 -1.10 8.90
N VAL A 72 13.57 0.23 8.96
CA VAL A 72 13.53 1.01 10.20
C VAL A 72 12.14 1.58 10.39
N ASP A 73 11.52 1.27 11.54
CA ASP A 73 10.26 1.85 11.96
C ASP A 73 10.44 2.60 13.29
N THR A 74 10.47 3.92 13.19
CA THR A 74 10.39 4.85 14.33
C THR A 74 9.33 5.91 14.07
N ALA A 75 8.24 5.52 13.38
CA ALA A 75 7.22 6.43 12.88
C ALA A 75 7.80 7.55 11.99
N CYS A 76 7.49 8.82 12.28
CA CYS A 76 7.89 9.94 11.43
C CYS A 76 9.41 10.14 11.32
N SER A 77 10.21 9.65 12.28
CA SER A 77 11.67 9.77 12.25
C SER A 77 12.38 8.66 11.46
N SER A 78 11.65 7.66 10.94
CA SER A 78 12.21 6.43 10.35
C SER A 78 13.35 6.65 9.37
N SER A 79 13.17 7.53 8.36
CA SER A 79 14.21 7.77 7.36
C SER A 79 15.45 8.50 7.89
N LEU A 80 15.34 9.40 8.88
CA LEU A 80 16.53 10.01 9.49
C LEU A 80 17.25 9.04 10.43
N VAL A 81 16.50 8.18 11.12
CA VAL A 81 17.11 7.10 11.92
C VAL A 81 17.84 6.13 10.99
N ALA A 82 17.28 5.80 9.83
CA ALA A 82 17.95 4.99 8.80
C ALA A 82 19.29 5.63 8.34
N ILE A 83 19.32 6.95 8.10
CA ILE A 83 20.57 7.69 7.83
C ILE A 83 21.55 7.56 9.00
N HIS A 84 21.10 7.78 10.23
CA HIS A 84 21.96 7.68 11.41
C HIS A 84 22.59 6.28 11.57
N LYS A 85 21.82 5.22 11.30
CA LYS A 85 22.32 3.84 11.33
C LYS A 85 23.39 3.60 10.27
N ALA A 86 23.13 3.98 9.02
CA ALA A 86 24.14 3.91 7.96
C ALA A 86 25.43 4.68 8.33
N MET A 87 25.30 5.87 8.95
CA MET A 87 26.45 6.65 9.40
C MET A 87 27.26 5.95 10.51
N ASN A 88 26.63 5.16 11.38
CA ASN A 88 27.33 4.37 12.38
C ASN A 88 28.08 3.20 11.74
N ASP A 89 27.46 2.53 10.78
CA ASP A 89 28.04 1.37 10.10
C ASP A 89 29.21 1.79 9.18
N PHE A 90 29.16 3.00 8.60
CA PHE A 90 30.33 3.60 7.94
C PHE A 90 31.48 3.86 8.93
N ARG A 91 31.18 4.33 10.16
CA ARG A 91 32.20 4.61 11.18
C ARG A 91 32.81 3.33 11.75
N SER A 92 32.05 2.24 11.84
CA SER A 92 32.56 0.93 12.26
C SER A 92 33.29 0.18 11.14
N GLY A 93 33.19 0.65 9.90
CA GLY A 93 33.80 0.00 8.73
C GLY A 93 33.03 -1.23 8.26
N GLU A 94 31.77 -1.38 8.66
CA GLU A 94 30.88 -2.49 8.27
C GLU A 94 30.37 -2.35 6.84
N ILE A 95 30.32 -1.12 6.31
CA ILE A 95 29.85 -0.83 4.96
C ILE A 95 30.79 0.10 4.18
N ASN A 96 30.77 -0.04 2.85
CA ASN A 96 31.52 0.82 1.91
C ASN A 96 30.62 1.72 1.05
N ALA A 97 29.32 1.45 1.02
CA ALA A 97 28.27 2.28 0.42
C ALA A 97 26.96 2.00 1.16
N ALA A 98 25.99 2.93 1.08
CA ALA A 98 24.65 2.68 1.61
C ALA A 98 23.58 3.30 0.73
N LEU A 99 22.53 2.52 0.46
CA LEU A 99 21.30 3.05 -0.07
C LEU A 99 20.34 3.33 1.08
N VAL A 100 19.97 4.59 1.29
CA VAL A 100 19.13 5.02 2.40
C VAL A 100 17.89 5.72 1.88
N GLY A 101 16.73 5.45 2.47
CA GLY A 101 15.50 6.08 2.01
C GLY A 101 14.34 5.98 2.98
N GLY A 102 13.17 6.35 2.49
CA GLY A 102 11.91 6.14 3.18
C GLY A 102 10.73 6.10 2.23
N VAL A 103 9.65 5.44 2.66
CA VAL A 103 8.41 5.28 1.90
C VAL A 103 7.20 5.58 2.78
N ASN A 104 6.25 6.34 2.24
CA ASN A 104 4.91 6.47 2.78
C ASN A 104 3.89 6.49 1.64
N LEU A 105 2.97 5.53 1.66
CA LEU A 105 1.86 5.42 0.71
C LEU A 105 0.55 5.38 1.49
N LEU A 106 -0.50 5.98 0.94
CA LEU A 106 -1.84 6.12 1.50
C LEU A 106 -2.79 5.19 0.75
N ILE A 107 -2.63 3.90 1.01
CA ILE A 107 -3.28 2.85 0.22
C ILE A 107 -4.71 2.59 0.72
N THR A 108 -4.93 2.62 2.05
CA THR A 108 -6.23 2.37 2.67
C THR A 108 -6.64 3.49 3.63
N LYS A 109 -7.94 3.53 3.95
CA LYS A 109 -8.50 4.57 4.84
C LYS A 109 -8.23 4.36 6.33
N ASN A 110 -7.87 3.14 6.76
CA ASN A 110 -7.86 2.77 8.19
C ASN A 110 -6.90 3.61 9.03
N ARG A 111 -5.69 3.85 8.52
CA ARG A 111 -4.74 4.76 9.18
C ARG A 111 -5.19 6.21 9.17
N TYR A 112 -5.85 6.65 8.11
CA TYR A 112 -6.43 8.00 8.04
C TYR A 112 -7.48 8.21 9.14
N VAL A 113 -8.38 7.22 9.32
CA VAL A 113 -9.38 7.22 10.40
C VAL A 113 -8.71 7.18 11.77
N SER A 114 -7.66 6.36 11.95
CA SER A 114 -6.94 6.23 13.22
C SER A 114 -6.26 7.54 13.63
N PHE A 115 -5.54 8.20 12.71
CA PHE A 115 -4.90 9.50 12.98
C PHE A 115 -5.92 10.63 13.16
N SER A 116 -7.05 10.59 12.45
CA SER A 116 -8.16 11.53 12.65
C SER A 116 -8.72 11.41 14.08
N LYS A 117 -8.97 10.18 14.55
CA LYS A 117 -9.42 9.93 15.93
C LYS A 117 -8.38 10.31 16.99
N LEU A 118 -7.09 10.29 16.65
CA LEU A 118 -6.00 10.77 17.51
C LEU A 118 -5.96 12.32 17.60
N GLY A 119 -6.66 13.03 16.71
CA GLY A 119 -6.73 14.48 16.70
C GLY A 119 -5.46 15.17 16.18
N VAL A 120 -4.61 14.47 15.43
CA VAL A 120 -3.34 15.00 14.91
C VAL A 120 -3.44 15.52 13.47
N LEU A 121 -4.52 15.19 12.76
CA LEU A 121 -4.74 15.62 11.38
C LEU A 121 -5.43 16.97 11.31
N SER A 122 -5.00 17.80 10.36
CA SER A 122 -5.67 19.07 10.06
C SER A 122 -7.02 18.80 9.38
N PRO A 123 -8.16 19.23 9.95
CA PRO A 123 -9.46 19.14 9.28
C PRO A 123 -9.57 20.05 8.05
N ARG A 124 -8.69 21.04 7.93
CA ARG A 124 -8.64 21.99 6.80
C ARG A 124 -7.77 21.51 5.64
N GLY A 125 -7.15 20.33 5.77
CA GLY A 125 -6.42 19.71 4.68
C GLY A 125 -5.14 20.46 4.28
N ARG A 126 -4.50 21.19 5.20
CA ARG A 126 -3.18 21.81 4.99
C ARG A 126 -2.30 21.72 6.24
N CYS A 127 -1.00 21.48 6.07
CA CYS A 127 -0.02 21.72 7.13
C CYS A 127 0.21 23.23 7.22
N LYS A 128 -0.29 23.88 8.28
CA LYS A 128 -0.09 25.32 8.55
C LYS A 128 1.01 25.51 9.60
N THR A 129 2.21 25.02 9.26
CA THR A 129 3.37 24.98 10.17
C THR A 129 3.76 26.36 10.69
N LEU A 130 3.92 26.49 12.00
CA LEU A 130 4.19 27.70 12.80
C LEU A 130 3.11 28.79 12.76
N ASP A 131 2.02 28.58 12.02
CA ASP A 131 0.96 29.57 11.87
C ASP A 131 0.02 29.61 13.08
N ALA A 132 -0.64 30.74 13.32
CA ALA A 132 -1.64 30.91 14.36
C ALA A 132 -2.86 29.98 14.18
N GLU A 133 -3.12 29.58 12.93
CA GLU A 133 -4.18 28.64 12.56
C GLU A 133 -3.71 27.19 12.42
N ALA A 134 -2.52 26.84 12.90
CA ALA A 134 -2.01 25.47 12.98
C ALA A 134 -3.00 24.56 13.72
N ASP A 135 -3.57 23.57 13.04
CA ASP A 135 -4.62 22.68 13.56
C ASP A 135 -4.35 21.18 13.33
N GLY A 136 -3.13 20.83 12.90
CA GLY A 136 -2.69 19.46 12.62
C GLY A 136 -1.89 19.36 11.31
N TYR A 137 -1.56 18.13 10.93
CA TYR A 137 -0.87 17.84 9.66
C TYR A 137 -1.78 17.14 8.66
N VAL A 138 -1.37 17.13 7.39
CA VAL A 138 -2.01 16.33 6.33
C VAL A 138 -1.09 15.19 5.97
N ARG A 139 -1.60 13.97 5.85
CA ARG A 139 -0.81 12.85 5.35
C ARG A 139 -0.48 13.06 3.87
N GLY A 140 0.77 12.85 3.47
CA GLY A 140 1.17 12.90 2.05
C GLY A 140 1.80 11.58 1.61
N GLU A 141 1.87 11.36 0.30
CA GLU A 141 2.56 10.20 -0.29
C GLU A 141 3.93 10.57 -0.85
N GLY A 142 4.87 9.65 -0.73
CA GLY A 142 6.15 9.78 -1.41
C GLY A 142 7.15 8.72 -1.02
N VAL A 143 8.12 8.55 -1.91
CA VAL A 143 9.29 7.69 -1.73
C VAL A 143 10.52 8.53 -2.05
N GLY A 144 11.52 8.47 -1.18
CA GLY A 144 12.81 9.13 -1.41
C GLY A 144 13.94 8.18 -1.10
N MET A 145 15.00 8.22 -1.92
CA MET A 145 16.22 7.45 -1.71
C MET A 145 17.45 8.31 -2.02
N VAL A 146 18.53 8.07 -1.29
CA VAL A 146 19.85 8.67 -1.51
C VAL A 146 20.91 7.56 -1.46
N LEU A 147 21.95 7.71 -2.28
CA LEU A 147 23.14 6.87 -2.23
C LEU A 147 24.20 7.60 -1.41
N LEU A 148 24.68 6.94 -0.36
CA LEU A 148 25.74 7.45 0.50
C LEU A 148 27.05 6.72 0.18
N LEU A 149 28.12 7.50 0.05
CA LEU A 149 29.48 7.03 -0.14
C LEU A 149 30.41 7.80 0.83
N PRO A 150 31.53 7.21 1.25
CA PRO A 150 32.61 7.99 1.85
C PRO A 150 33.04 9.10 0.86
N VAL A 151 33.26 10.32 1.37
CA VAL A 151 33.57 11.49 0.52
C VAL A 151 34.77 11.24 -0.40
N GLU A 152 35.80 10.57 0.11
CA GLU A 152 36.99 10.24 -0.68
C GLU A 152 36.68 9.22 -1.79
N THR A 153 35.76 8.29 -1.56
CA THR A 153 35.27 7.36 -2.60
C THR A 153 34.46 8.10 -3.66
N ALA A 154 33.56 9.02 -3.26
CA ALA A 154 32.78 9.82 -4.20
C ALA A 154 33.68 10.66 -5.11
N LYS A 155 34.73 11.29 -4.54
CA LYS A 155 35.76 12.02 -5.30
C LYS A 155 36.53 11.11 -6.25
N ALA A 156 36.98 9.94 -5.79
CA ALA A 156 37.72 8.99 -6.62
C ALA A 156 36.88 8.47 -7.81
N LEU A 157 35.56 8.42 -7.66
CA LEU A 157 34.62 8.02 -8.71
C LEU A 157 34.19 9.16 -9.64
N ASN A 158 34.65 10.39 -9.41
CA ASN A 158 34.13 11.62 -10.06
C ASN A 158 32.59 11.69 -10.00
N ALA A 159 32.01 11.31 -8.86
CA ALA A 159 30.56 11.33 -8.65
C ALA A 159 30.08 12.72 -8.25
N THR A 160 28.87 13.09 -8.67
CA THR A 160 28.20 14.29 -8.18
C THR A 160 27.94 14.16 -6.68
N ILE A 161 28.48 15.10 -5.90
CA ILE A 161 28.20 15.20 -4.47
C ILE A 161 27.12 16.25 -4.30
N TYR A 162 25.89 15.84 -3.95
CA TYR A 162 24.80 16.78 -3.66
C TYR A 162 24.93 17.46 -2.28
N GLY A 163 25.62 16.80 -1.34
CA GLY A 163 25.81 17.29 0.02
C GLY A 163 26.59 16.29 0.88
N ILE A 164 27.08 16.77 2.03
CA ILE A 164 27.91 16.00 2.95
C ILE A 164 27.22 15.89 4.30
N ILE A 165 27.04 14.67 4.81
CA ILE A 165 26.52 14.47 6.18
C ILE A 165 27.66 14.69 7.17
N LYS A 166 27.60 15.79 7.93
CA LYS A 166 28.62 16.14 8.93
C LYS A 166 28.39 15.47 10.27
N GLY A 167 27.13 15.36 10.68
CA GLY A 167 26.75 14.79 11.97
C GLY A 167 25.31 14.34 11.98
N SER A 168 25.01 13.38 12.86
CA SER A 168 23.65 12.94 13.12
C SER A 168 23.52 12.46 14.56
N ALA A 169 22.31 12.50 15.10
CA ALA A 169 22.00 11.95 16.40
C ALA A 169 20.56 11.44 16.45
N VAL A 170 20.33 10.41 17.26
CA VAL A 170 19.02 9.84 17.57
C VAL A 170 18.86 9.75 19.08
N GLY A 171 17.67 10.03 19.59
CA GLY A 171 17.37 9.89 21.01
C GLY A 171 15.88 9.83 21.30
N HIS A 172 15.52 9.28 22.47
CA HIS A 172 14.13 9.15 22.88
C HIS A 172 13.69 10.29 23.81
N SER A 173 12.39 10.57 23.80
CA SER A 173 11.77 11.59 24.65
C SER A 173 11.66 11.17 26.11
N GLY A 174 11.76 9.86 26.39
CA GLY A 174 11.58 9.30 27.72
C GLY A 174 10.12 9.41 28.17
N LYS A 175 9.91 9.67 29.45
CA LYS A 175 8.56 9.85 30.02
C LYS A 175 8.07 11.28 29.76
N THR A 176 6.96 11.41 29.05
CA THR A 176 6.21 12.66 28.83
C THR A 176 4.77 12.50 29.35
N ASN A 177 3.91 13.51 29.17
CA ASN A 177 2.53 13.50 29.70
C ASN A 177 1.65 12.43 29.07
N THR A 178 1.83 12.18 27.78
CA THR A 178 1.19 11.09 27.02
C THR A 178 2.24 10.48 26.10
N LEU A 179 2.02 9.25 25.61
CA LEU A 179 2.93 8.60 24.66
C LEU A 179 3.25 9.48 23.44
N THR A 180 2.29 10.30 23.02
CA THR A 180 2.38 11.17 21.84
C THR A 180 2.85 12.59 22.14
N SER A 181 3.07 12.93 23.41
CA SER A 181 3.52 14.27 23.80
C SER A 181 5.01 14.44 23.47
N PRO A 182 5.39 15.46 22.67
CA PRO A 182 6.80 15.75 22.41
C PRO A 182 7.48 16.36 23.64
N SER A 183 8.81 16.42 23.63
CA SER A 183 9.61 17.03 24.70
C SER A 183 10.67 17.98 24.12
N PRO A 184 10.61 19.29 24.43
CA PRO A 184 11.59 20.27 23.93
C PRO A 184 13.00 19.97 24.48
N PHE A 185 13.09 19.34 25.67
CA PHE A 185 14.37 18.93 26.26
C PHE A 185 15.02 17.78 25.48
N SER A 186 14.25 16.78 25.06
CA SER A 186 14.79 15.66 24.28
C SER A 186 15.17 16.09 22.87
N GLN A 187 14.34 16.92 22.23
CA GLN A 187 14.64 17.52 20.92
C GLN A 187 15.92 18.35 20.99
N SER A 188 16.04 19.24 21.99
CA SER A 188 17.25 20.04 22.21
C SER A 188 18.50 19.19 22.38
N ARG A 189 18.43 18.10 23.15
CA ARG A 189 19.56 17.18 23.37
C ARG A 189 20.00 16.51 22.07
N VAL A 190 19.05 16.05 21.25
CA VAL A 190 19.35 15.38 19.98
C VAL A 190 19.94 16.37 18.97
N ILE A 191 19.39 17.59 18.88
CA ILE A 191 19.92 18.65 18.02
C ILE A 191 21.36 19.00 18.46
N GLN A 192 21.58 19.26 19.74
CA GLN A 192 22.92 19.57 20.26
C GLN A 192 23.92 18.45 19.98
N GLN A 193 23.54 17.20 20.22
CA GLN A 193 24.42 16.06 19.97
C GLN A 193 24.78 15.92 18.48
N ALA A 194 23.85 16.21 17.56
CA ALA A 194 24.14 16.19 16.13
C ALA A 194 25.11 17.31 15.72
N ILE A 195 24.96 18.51 16.29
CA ILE A 195 25.89 19.64 16.13
C ILE A 195 27.29 19.29 16.67
N ASP A 196 27.37 18.71 17.87
CA ASP A 196 28.62 18.27 18.48
C ASP A 196 29.29 17.16 17.66
N ASN A 197 28.50 16.20 17.16
CA ASN A 197 28.97 15.13 16.28
C ASN A 197 29.49 15.66 14.94
N ALA A 198 28.93 16.78 14.46
CA ALA A 198 29.40 17.50 13.27
C ALA A 198 30.65 18.37 13.53
N ARG A 199 30.99 18.61 14.81
CA ARG A 199 32.12 19.45 15.24
C ARG A 199 32.03 20.89 14.71
N ILE A 200 30.83 21.45 14.70
CA ILE A 200 30.55 22.83 14.28
C ILE A 200 29.92 23.64 15.41
N GLY A 201 29.91 24.97 15.26
CA GLY A 201 29.10 25.86 16.08
C GLY A 201 27.66 25.98 15.55
N SER A 202 26.68 26.20 16.43
CA SER A 202 25.29 26.37 15.99
C SER A 202 25.06 27.67 15.22
N ASP A 203 25.93 28.66 15.41
CA ASP A 203 26.01 29.93 14.68
C ASP A 203 26.38 29.74 13.20
N GLN A 204 26.93 28.59 12.81
CA GLN A 204 27.25 28.30 11.41
C GLN A 204 26.06 27.72 10.62
N ILE A 205 24.98 27.32 11.30
CA ILE A 205 23.80 26.73 10.66
C ILE A 205 22.92 27.85 10.13
N GLY A 206 22.80 27.92 8.79
CA GLY A 206 22.02 28.94 8.10
C GLY A 206 20.57 28.51 7.79
N PHE A 207 20.26 27.23 7.91
CA PHE A 207 18.93 26.70 7.59
C PHE A 207 18.56 25.53 8.51
N VAL A 208 17.32 25.50 8.97
CA VAL A 208 16.73 24.32 9.62
C VAL A 208 15.46 23.91 8.90
N GLU A 209 15.49 22.70 8.36
CA GLU A 209 14.33 21.97 7.86
C GLU A 209 13.62 21.31 9.05
N LEU A 210 12.52 21.92 9.48
CA LEU A 210 11.77 21.56 10.67
C LEU A 210 11.04 20.22 10.49
N HIS A 211 10.80 19.54 11.62
CA HIS A 211 9.76 18.53 11.69
C HIS A 211 8.40 19.17 11.42
N GLY A 212 8.07 20.30 12.07
CA GLY A 212 7.11 21.30 11.63
C GLY A 212 5.80 20.74 11.08
N THR A 213 5.03 20.05 11.91
CA THR A 213 3.81 19.37 11.47
C THR A 213 2.59 20.27 11.42
N GLY A 214 2.66 21.51 11.91
CA GLY A 214 1.47 22.36 12.01
C GLY A 214 0.55 21.93 13.15
N THR A 215 1.08 21.21 14.14
CA THR A 215 0.29 20.80 15.31
C THR A 215 0.32 21.89 16.37
N VAL A 216 -0.83 22.14 16.99
CA VAL A 216 -1.04 23.22 17.98
C VAL A 216 0.01 23.21 19.11
N LEU A 217 0.45 22.02 19.52
CA LEU A 217 1.40 21.82 20.61
C LEU A 217 2.82 21.53 20.12
N GLY A 218 2.97 20.78 19.02
CA GLY A 218 4.29 20.32 18.55
C GLY A 218 5.16 21.47 18.07
N ASP A 219 4.60 22.37 17.27
CA ASP A 219 5.32 23.48 16.66
C ASP A 219 5.94 24.43 17.71
N PRO A 220 5.21 24.91 18.74
CA PRO A 220 5.83 25.70 19.81
C PRO A 220 6.93 24.96 20.59
N LEU A 221 6.78 23.65 20.81
CA LEU A 221 7.77 22.87 21.55
C LEU A 221 9.03 22.61 20.72
N GLU A 222 8.88 22.42 19.41
CA GLU A 222 10.02 22.31 18.49
C GLU A 222 10.87 23.58 18.50
N ILE A 223 10.24 24.76 18.38
CA ILE A 223 10.97 26.04 18.45
C ILE A 223 11.64 26.22 19.81
N GLN A 224 11.00 25.83 20.92
CA GLN A 224 11.64 25.86 22.24
C GLN A 224 12.87 24.95 22.31
N GLY A 225 12.78 23.74 21.74
CA GLY A 225 13.89 22.78 21.66
C GLY A 225 15.07 23.33 20.85
N LEU A 226 14.79 23.92 19.68
CA LEU A 226 15.79 24.57 18.83
C LEU A 226 16.49 25.74 19.54
N LYS A 227 15.72 26.65 20.15
CA LYS A 227 16.29 27.78 20.90
C LYS A 227 17.18 27.32 22.05
N ARG A 228 16.83 26.21 22.70
CA ARG A 228 17.64 25.64 23.78
C ARG A 228 18.95 25.05 23.25
N ALA A 229 18.91 24.31 22.13
CA ALA A 229 20.12 23.77 21.50
C ALA A 229 21.07 24.88 21.03
N PHE A 230 20.57 25.88 20.30
CA PHE A 230 21.40 26.96 19.75
C PHE A 230 21.97 27.92 20.82
N ARG A 231 21.46 27.88 22.05
CA ARG A 231 22.04 28.63 23.19
C ARG A 231 23.15 27.87 23.91
N ALA A 232 23.20 26.55 23.78
CA ALA A 232 24.16 25.72 24.49
C ALA A 232 25.53 25.65 23.78
N SER A 233 25.59 25.92 22.46
CA SER A 233 26.83 26.08 21.72
C SER A 233 27.51 27.42 22.07
N LYS A 234 28.85 27.44 22.21
CA LYS A 234 29.62 28.64 22.60
C LYS A 234 29.44 29.73 21.52
N GLN A 235 28.79 30.84 21.89
CA GLN A 235 28.28 31.84 20.95
C GLN A 235 29.33 32.85 20.48
N GLN A 236 29.43 33.05 19.17
CA GLN A 236 29.45 34.39 18.58
C GLN A 236 28.03 34.68 18.05
N THR A 237 27.67 35.97 17.97
CA THR A 237 26.38 36.35 17.35
C THR A 237 26.54 36.14 15.85
N PRO A 238 25.73 35.29 15.19
CA PRO A 238 25.91 35.03 13.77
C PRO A 238 25.62 36.30 12.96
N ASP A 239 26.41 36.52 11.91
CA ASP A 239 26.24 37.66 10.99
C ASP A 239 24.99 37.51 10.10
N THR A 240 24.48 36.28 9.95
CA THR A 240 23.30 35.94 9.16
C THR A 240 22.28 35.13 9.97
N PRO A 241 20.98 35.30 9.71
CA PRO A 241 19.95 34.53 10.40
C PRO A 241 19.96 33.06 9.96
N CYS A 242 19.50 32.18 10.86
CA CYS A 242 19.17 30.80 10.56
C CYS A 242 17.71 30.71 10.13
N TYR A 243 17.46 30.43 8.86
CA TYR A 243 16.11 30.33 8.33
C TYR A 243 15.41 29.04 8.75
N LEU A 244 14.10 29.12 8.98
CA LEU A 244 13.23 28.00 9.32
C LEU A 244 12.22 27.77 8.20
N SER A 245 12.11 26.52 7.74
CA SER A 245 11.11 26.08 6.76
C SER A 245 10.81 24.58 6.94
N THR A 246 9.81 24.06 6.24
CA THR A 246 9.57 22.61 6.15
C THR A 246 8.98 22.25 4.79
N VAL A 247 9.27 21.06 4.26
CA VAL A 247 8.70 20.54 3.00
C VAL A 247 7.24 20.14 3.16
N LYS A 248 6.79 19.89 4.41
CA LYS A 248 5.46 19.35 4.71
C LYS A 248 4.33 20.29 4.36
N THR A 249 4.61 21.58 4.24
CA THR A 249 3.66 22.59 3.76
C THR A 249 3.37 22.45 2.26
N ASN A 250 4.25 21.80 1.50
CA ASN A 250 4.14 21.63 0.05
C ASN A 250 3.54 20.28 -0.32
N ILE A 251 4.01 19.20 0.32
CA ILE A 251 3.68 17.81 -0.07
C ILE A 251 2.96 17.01 1.02
N GLY A 252 2.58 17.67 2.12
CA GLY A 252 2.07 17.00 3.31
C GLY A 252 3.16 16.29 4.11
N HIS A 253 2.77 15.69 5.23
CA HIS A 253 3.64 14.89 6.06
C HIS A 253 3.75 13.47 5.52
N LEU A 254 4.93 13.14 4.96
CA LEU A 254 5.22 11.82 4.41
C LEU A 254 5.59 10.76 5.48
N GLU A 255 5.14 10.92 6.72
CA GLU A 255 5.44 10.03 7.86
C GLU A 255 6.86 9.45 7.84
N SER A 256 7.04 8.16 7.55
CA SER A 256 8.34 7.48 7.51
C SER A 256 9.34 8.08 6.51
N ALA A 257 8.85 8.64 5.41
CA ALA A 257 9.65 9.32 4.39
C ALA A 257 9.83 10.83 4.65
N ALA A 258 9.28 11.36 5.74
CA ALA A 258 9.35 12.80 6.02
C ALA A 258 10.78 13.32 6.21
N GLY A 259 11.63 12.51 6.84
CA GLY A 259 13.05 12.81 7.02
C GLY A 259 13.79 12.93 5.70
N ILE A 260 13.68 11.91 4.85
CA ILE A 260 14.34 11.89 3.54
C ILE A 260 13.82 13.00 2.61
N ALA A 261 12.53 13.34 2.68
CA ALA A 261 11.99 14.49 1.94
C ALA A 261 12.62 15.82 2.38
N GLY A 262 12.84 16.01 3.68
CA GLY A 262 13.56 17.18 4.20
C GLY A 262 15.03 17.21 3.77
N VAL A 263 15.70 16.06 3.72
CA VAL A 263 17.05 15.93 3.16
C VAL A 263 17.07 16.35 1.69
N ILE A 264 16.18 15.79 0.86
CA ILE A 264 16.11 16.11 -0.58
C ILE A 264 15.84 17.61 -0.81
N LYS A 265 14.89 18.21 -0.08
CA LYS A 265 14.65 19.66 -0.14
C LYS A 265 15.90 20.46 0.20
N THR A 266 16.67 20.00 1.20
CA THR A 266 17.91 20.67 1.62
C THR A 266 19.02 20.53 0.56
N LEU A 267 19.14 19.37 -0.10
CA LEU A 267 20.10 19.18 -1.19
C LEU A 267 19.76 20.10 -2.38
N LEU A 268 18.47 20.21 -2.74
CA LEU A 268 18.01 21.15 -3.76
C LEU A 268 18.24 22.62 -3.35
N ALA A 269 18.12 22.93 -2.05
CA ALA A 269 18.44 24.25 -1.51
C ALA A 269 19.93 24.60 -1.66
N PHE A 270 20.83 23.62 -1.52
CA PHE A 270 22.25 23.81 -1.80
C PHE A 270 22.52 24.04 -3.28
N GLU A 271 21.92 23.24 -4.15
CA GLU A 271 22.10 23.33 -5.61
C GLU A 271 21.63 24.67 -6.17
N HIS A 272 20.46 25.14 -5.73
CA HIS A 272 19.90 26.42 -6.17
C HIS A 272 20.38 27.62 -5.35
N GLU A 273 21.23 27.38 -4.35
CA GLU A 273 21.76 28.41 -3.45
C GLU A 273 20.66 29.28 -2.82
N GLN A 274 19.54 28.65 -2.43
CA GLN A 274 18.33 29.33 -1.97
C GLN A 274 17.64 28.54 -0.86
N VAL A 275 17.11 29.24 0.15
CA VAL A 275 16.21 28.66 1.15
C VAL A 275 14.77 28.73 0.65
N PRO A 276 14.09 27.59 0.43
CA PRO A 276 12.72 27.61 -0.10
C PRO A 276 11.70 28.12 0.93
N PRO A 277 10.65 28.82 0.47
CA PRO A 277 9.64 29.42 1.34
C PRO A 277 8.82 28.38 2.10
N LEU A 278 8.45 28.73 3.33
CA LEU A 278 7.44 28.09 4.16
C LEU A 278 6.06 28.40 3.60
N GLN A 279 5.41 27.40 3.01
CA GLN A 279 4.08 27.57 2.43
C GLN A 279 2.97 27.51 3.49
N ASN A 280 1.76 27.98 3.14
CA ASN A 280 0.58 28.02 4.01
C ASN A 280 0.77 28.81 5.33
N PHE A 281 1.67 29.80 5.33
CA PHE A 281 1.94 30.67 6.48
C PHE A 281 1.39 32.08 6.23
N ALA A 282 0.76 32.66 7.24
CA ALA A 282 0.24 34.03 7.22
C ALA A 282 0.57 34.80 8.50
N THR A 283 0.40 34.20 9.68
CA THR A 283 0.64 34.88 10.97
C THR A 283 1.28 33.92 11.96
N LEU A 284 2.38 34.34 12.60
CA LEU A 284 3.07 33.51 13.58
C LEU A 284 2.15 33.15 14.75
N ASN A 285 2.19 31.88 15.15
CA ASN A 285 1.47 31.40 16.32
C ASN A 285 1.88 32.18 17.58
N PRO A 286 0.94 32.75 18.36
CA PRO A 286 1.26 33.58 19.52
C PRO A 286 1.96 32.82 20.66
N LYS A 287 1.94 31.48 20.64
CA LYS A 287 2.71 30.63 21.57
C LYS A 287 4.19 30.50 21.19
N ILE A 288 4.58 31.04 20.04
CA ILE A 288 5.93 31.00 19.48
C ILE A 288 6.54 32.39 19.56
N SER A 289 7.76 32.48 20.09
CA SER A 289 8.55 33.72 20.07
C SER A 289 9.92 33.45 19.48
N LEU A 290 10.22 34.11 18.36
CA LEU A 290 11.53 34.07 17.69
C LEU A 290 12.51 35.13 18.24
N GLN A 291 12.05 35.98 19.16
CA GLN A 291 12.91 36.98 19.79
C GLN A 291 14.03 36.32 20.61
N LYS A 292 15.21 36.95 20.64
CA LYS A 292 16.40 36.45 21.34
C LYS A 292 16.81 35.04 20.87
N SER A 293 16.72 34.81 19.56
CA SER A 293 17.26 33.66 18.84
C SER A 293 17.73 34.09 17.45
N PRO A 294 18.59 33.31 16.78
CA PRO A 294 19.05 33.59 15.42
C PRO A 294 18.01 33.23 14.35
N PHE A 295 16.79 32.85 14.73
CA PHE A 295 15.83 32.23 13.83
C PHE A 295 14.92 33.24 13.13
N GLU A 296 14.79 33.08 11.83
CA GLU A 296 13.82 33.78 10.99
C GLU A 296 13.01 32.80 10.14
N LEU A 297 11.80 33.16 9.75
CA LEU A 297 10.99 32.33 8.86
C LEU A 297 11.32 32.69 7.41
N ALA A 298 11.59 31.70 6.57
CA ALA A 298 11.65 31.92 5.14
C ALA A 298 10.23 32.01 4.57
N THR A 299 9.57 33.16 4.63
CA THR A 299 8.20 33.33 4.05
C THR A 299 8.22 33.54 2.54
N GLU A 300 9.38 33.90 2.00
CA GLU A 300 9.68 34.01 0.57
C GLU A 300 10.93 33.17 0.26
N CYS A 301 11.24 32.97 -1.02
CA CYS A 301 12.49 32.30 -1.39
C CYS A 301 13.67 33.23 -1.10
N VAL A 302 14.61 32.81 -0.25
CA VAL A 302 15.73 33.65 0.19
C VAL A 302 17.03 33.18 -0.44
N PRO A 303 17.81 34.06 -1.09
CA PRO A 303 19.17 33.73 -1.52
C PRO A 303 20.02 33.26 -0.34
N TRP A 304 20.68 32.13 -0.49
CA TRP A 304 21.53 31.55 0.53
C TRP A 304 22.99 31.73 0.13
N ALA A 305 23.54 32.91 0.38
CA ALA A 305 24.93 33.22 0.05
C ALA A 305 25.92 32.52 1.01
N GLY A 306 27.11 32.19 0.50
CA GLY A 306 28.21 31.61 1.29
C GLY A 306 28.88 30.43 0.59
N GLU A 307 30.21 30.31 0.74
CA GLU A 307 30.97 29.19 0.17
C GLU A 307 30.67 27.85 0.85
N GLN A 308 30.20 27.88 2.10
CA GLN A 308 29.79 26.71 2.86
C GLN A 308 28.43 26.97 3.52
N ARG A 309 27.45 26.14 3.18
CA ARG A 309 26.09 26.22 3.70
C ARG A 309 25.84 25.01 4.59
N LEU A 310 25.43 25.25 5.83
CA LEU A 310 25.11 24.20 6.79
C LEU A 310 23.62 24.22 7.13
N ALA A 311 23.00 23.03 7.06
CA ALA A 311 21.60 22.82 7.38
C ALA A 311 21.40 21.80 8.49
N GLY A 312 20.44 22.03 9.37
CA GLY A 312 19.90 21.02 10.28
C GLY A 312 18.56 20.47 9.80
N ILE A 313 18.36 19.15 9.84
CA ILE A 313 17.11 18.49 9.44
C ILE A 313 16.56 17.73 10.63
N SER A 314 15.35 18.08 11.06
CA SER A 314 14.67 17.47 12.20
C SER A 314 13.54 16.52 11.76
N SER A 315 13.46 15.35 12.39
CA SER A 315 12.26 14.51 12.31
C SER A 315 11.98 13.80 13.63
N PHE A 316 10.74 13.92 14.11
CA PHE A 316 10.33 13.45 15.43
C PHE A 316 9.16 12.47 15.29
N GLY A 317 9.38 11.21 15.64
CA GLY A 317 8.36 10.18 15.69
C GLY A 317 7.38 10.42 16.83
N PHE A 318 6.08 10.20 16.57
CA PHE A 318 5.04 10.46 17.56
C PHE A 318 5.22 9.64 18.85
N ALA A 319 5.85 8.46 18.79
CA ALA A 319 6.12 7.64 19.96
C ALA A 319 7.33 8.10 20.80
N GLY A 320 8.03 9.17 20.38
CA GLY A 320 9.07 9.83 21.16
C GLY A 320 10.49 9.68 20.63
N VAL A 321 10.74 8.91 19.58
CA VAL A 321 12.05 8.84 18.90
C VAL A 321 12.28 10.12 18.11
N ASN A 322 13.40 10.80 18.36
CA ASN A 322 13.79 12.02 17.68
C ASN A 322 15.10 11.79 16.92
N ALA A 323 15.20 12.33 15.72
CA ALA A 323 16.41 12.29 14.92
C ALA A 323 16.73 13.70 14.39
N HIS A 324 18.03 14.03 14.33
CA HIS A 324 18.53 15.25 13.71
C HIS A 324 19.77 14.95 12.88
N VAL A 325 19.88 15.54 11.70
CA VAL A 325 21.00 15.39 10.76
C VAL A 325 21.53 16.76 10.38
N ILE A 326 22.85 16.91 10.33
CA ILE A 326 23.55 18.10 9.84
C ILE A 326 24.10 17.81 8.45
N LEU A 327 23.71 18.62 7.47
CA LEU A 327 24.23 18.59 6.10
C LEU A 327 25.05 19.82 5.79
N GLU A 328 26.07 19.64 4.94
CA GLU A 328 26.92 20.68 4.39
C GLU A 328 26.84 20.66 2.86
N SER A 329 26.80 21.83 2.23
CA SER A 329 26.87 21.96 0.76
C SER A 329 28.22 21.45 0.23
N PRO A 330 28.26 20.83 -0.95
CA PRO A 330 29.52 20.47 -1.60
C PRO A 330 30.29 21.74 -2.00
N GLN A 331 31.60 21.60 -2.19
CA GLN A 331 32.39 22.62 -2.90
C GLN A 331 32.32 22.34 -4.40
N TYR A 332 31.67 23.22 -5.15
CA TYR A 332 31.62 23.13 -6.61
C TYR A 332 32.96 23.62 -7.19
N LEU A 333 33.87 22.70 -7.47
CA LEU A 333 35.04 23.01 -8.29
C LEU A 333 34.58 23.13 -9.75
N ASN A 334 34.94 24.21 -10.41
CA ASN A 334 34.71 24.36 -11.85
C ASN A 334 35.96 23.83 -12.57
N PRO A 335 35.98 22.56 -13.06
CA PRO A 335 37.17 22.00 -13.67
C PRO A 335 37.51 22.79 -14.95
N GLN A 336 38.80 23.00 -15.19
CA GLN A 336 39.29 23.47 -16.49
C GLN A 336 38.90 22.43 -17.56
N ARG A 337 38.07 22.81 -18.53
CA ARG A 337 37.57 21.92 -19.58
C ARG A 337 38.41 22.07 -20.84
N PRO A 338 39.17 21.04 -21.26
CA PRO A 338 39.83 21.06 -22.57
C PRO A 338 38.79 21.09 -23.68
N ALA A 339 39.09 21.72 -24.81
CA ALA A 339 38.24 21.64 -25.99
C ALA A 339 38.23 20.20 -26.53
N LEU A 340 37.05 19.75 -26.99
CA LEU A 340 36.91 18.45 -27.66
C LEU A 340 37.58 18.50 -29.03
N ASP A 341 38.47 17.54 -29.30
CA ASP A 341 39.16 17.35 -30.58
C ASP A 341 38.65 16.14 -31.37
N THR A 342 37.81 15.31 -30.75
CA THR A 342 37.35 14.02 -31.28
C THR A 342 35.89 13.76 -30.94
N ALA A 343 35.24 12.89 -31.71
CA ALA A 343 33.88 12.44 -31.43
C ALA A 343 33.85 11.49 -30.22
N LEU A 344 32.74 11.49 -29.49
CA LEU A 344 32.53 10.70 -28.29
C LEU A 344 31.36 9.71 -28.47
N PRO A 345 31.39 8.54 -27.81
CA PRO A 345 30.30 7.57 -27.86
C PRO A 345 29.08 8.06 -27.08
N ILE A 346 27.90 7.94 -27.68
CA ILE A 346 26.61 8.07 -27.01
C ILE A 346 25.92 6.73 -27.06
N LEU A 347 25.66 6.15 -25.89
CA LEU A 347 25.19 4.77 -25.74
C LEU A 347 23.91 4.74 -24.91
N LEU A 348 22.89 4.03 -25.41
CA LEU A 348 21.66 3.76 -24.69
C LEU A 348 21.37 2.28 -24.72
N SER A 349 20.87 1.75 -23.60
CA SER A 349 20.39 0.38 -23.55
C SER A 349 19.12 0.24 -22.72
N ALA A 350 18.31 -0.78 -23.05
CA ALA A 350 17.15 -1.15 -22.26
C ALA A 350 16.81 -2.65 -22.34
N ARG A 351 15.90 -3.11 -21.46
CA ARG A 351 15.43 -4.51 -21.47
C ARG A 351 14.49 -4.81 -22.63
N THR A 352 13.79 -3.79 -23.15
CA THR A 352 12.85 -3.90 -24.26
C THR A 352 13.11 -2.81 -25.29
N ARG A 353 12.68 -3.01 -26.55
CA ARG A 353 12.77 -1.96 -27.58
C ARG A 353 11.97 -0.72 -27.20
N THR A 354 10.77 -0.89 -26.63
CA THR A 354 9.92 0.23 -26.20
C THR A 354 10.60 1.08 -25.13
N ALA A 355 11.19 0.46 -24.11
CA ALA A 355 11.93 1.18 -23.07
C ALA A 355 13.18 1.88 -23.64
N LEU A 356 13.84 1.31 -24.66
CA LEU A 356 14.98 1.97 -25.31
C LEU A 356 14.55 3.23 -26.06
N THR A 357 13.44 3.17 -26.80
CA THR A 357 12.86 4.33 -27.47
C THR A 357 12.41 5.39 -26.47
N GLN A 358 11.74 4.99 -25.38
CA GLN A 358 11.35 5.93 -24.32
C GLN A 358 12.57 6.59 -23.68
N ARG A 359 13.62 5.83 -23.39
CA ARG A 359 14.86 6.36 -22.82
C ARG A 359 15.55 7.39 -23.72
N ALA A 360 15.50 7.17 -25.04
CA ALA A 360 16.00 8.13 -26.02
C ALA A 360 15.16 9.41 -26.04
N ALA A 361 13.83 9.29 -25.94
CA ALA A 361 12.92 10.42 -25.85
C ALA A 361 13.12 11.23 -24.55
N ASP A 362 13.25 10.55 -23.41
CA ASP A 362 13.48 11.19 -22.11
C ASP A 362 14.81 11.95 -22.11
N LEU A 363 15.87 11.35 -22.67
CA LEU A 363 17.16 12.00 -22.82
C LEU A 363 17.09 13.21 -23.78
N LEU A 364 16.37 13.09 -24.90
CA LEU A 364 16.17 14.21 -25.83
C LEU A 364 15.48 15.37 -25.13
N ALA A 365 14.37 15.12 -24.43
CA ALA A 365 13.64 16.14 -23.68
C ALA A 365 14.53 16.80 -22.61
N TYR A 366 15.37 16.03 -21.93
CA TYR A 366 16.35 16.55 -20.97
C TYR A 366 17.38 17.48 -21.64
N LEU A 367 17.91 17.12 -22.82
CA LEU A 367 18.88 17.94 -23.56
C LEU A 367 18.26 19.18 -24.25
N GLU A 368 16.94 19.25 -24.33
CA GLU A 368 16.19 20.40 -24.83
C GLU A 368 15.79 21.38 -23.73
N SER A 369 15.85 20.97 -22.46
CA SER A 369 15.65 21.85 -21.31
C SER A 369 16.88 22.73 -21.01
N ASP A 370 16.72 23.76 -20.17
CA ASP A 370 17.78 24.73 -19.77
C ASP A 370 18.88 24.13 -18.86
N ASN A 371 19.08 22.81 -18.88
CA ASN A 371 20.11 22.15 -18.10
C ASN A 371 21.49 22.34 -18.74
N PRO A 372 22.51 22.83 -17.99
CA PRO A 372 23.86 22.96 -18.50
C PRO A 372 24.52 21.58 -18.61
N VAL A 373 24.51 21.00 -19.80
CA VAL A 373 25.11 19.69 -20.09
C VAL A 373 26.34 19.88 -20.97
N GLU A 374 27.42 19.15 -20.66
CA GLU A 374 28.56 19.02 -21.56
C GLU A 374 28.56 17.66 -22.24
N LEU A 375 28.98 17.62 -23.51
CA LEU A 375 29.01 16.38 -24.29
C LEU A 375 29.91 15.30 -23.65
N GLN A 376 31.04 15.70 -23.08
CA GLN A 376 31.98 14.77 -22.43
C GLN A 376 31.41 14.12 -21.18
N ASP A 377 30.69 14.88 -20.34
CA ASP A 377 30.08 14.40 -19.10
C ASP A 377 28.86 13.52 -19.41
N LEU A 378 28.09 13.90 -20.42
CA LEU A 378 27.00 13.08 -20.98
C LEU A 378 27.52 11.73 -21.49
N SER A 379 28.52 11.74 -22.37
CA SER A 379 29.12 10.53 -22.93
C SER A 379 29.70 9.65 -21.81
N TYR A 380 30.46 10.24 -20.89
CA TYR A 380 31.07 9.51 -19.77
C TYR A 380 30.01 8.83 -18.91
N THR A 381 28.98 9.58 -18.49
CA THR A 381 27.90 9.04 -17.66
C THR A 381 27.18 7.88 -18.36
N LEU A 382 26.91 8.00 -19.67
CA LEU A 382 26.23 6.95 -20.43
C LEU A 382 27.08 5.69 -20.64
N THR A 383 28.40 5.82 -20.74
CA THR A 383 29.30 4.69 -21.02
C THR A 383 29.73 3.93 -19.76
N VAL A 384 29.99 4.63 -18.66
CA VAL A 384 30.50 4.02 -17.41
C VAL A 384 29.51 4.02 -16.25
N GLY A 385 28.37 4.70 -16.41
CA GLY A 385 27.38 4.91 -15.34
C GLY A 385 26.05 4.20 -15.53
N ARG A 386 25.93 3.36 -16.57
CA ARG A 386 24.67 2.70 -16.95
C ARG A 386 24.88 1.21 -17.16
N GLU A 387 23.88 0.42 -16.78
CA GLU A 387 23.86 -1.02 -17.05
C GLU A 387 23.71 -1.28 -18.55
N SER A 388 24.51 -2.19 -19.08
CA SER A 388 24.42 -2.62 -20.49
C SER A 388 23.36 -3.73 -20.63
N MET A 389 22.21 -3.38 -21.20
CA MET A 389 21.05 -4.28 -21.34
C MET A 389 20.96 -4.91 -22.74
N LYS A 390 19.87 -5.67 -23.00
CA LYS A 390 19.69 -6.48 -24.22
C LYS A 390 19.50 -5.67 -25.50
N HIS A 391 18.69 -4.62 -25.45
CA HIS A 391 18.48 -3.73 -26.59
C HIS A 391 19.46 -2.58 -26.47
N ARG A 392 20.37 -2.44 -27.45
CA ARG A 392 21.45 -1.45 -27.42
C ARG A 392 21.37 -0.58 -28.65
N MET A 393 21.55 0.73 -28.45
CA MET A 393 21.72 1.72 -29.52
C MET A 393 22.94 2.58 -29.21
N GLY A 394 23.74 2.88 -30.22
CA GLY A 394 24.87 3.78 -30.04
C GLY A 394 25.31 4.47 -31.34
N PHE A 395 25.90 5.64 -31.18
CA PHE A 395 26.46 6.46 -32.26
C PHE A 395 27.61 7.34 -31.72
N ALA A 396 28.41 7.89 -32.63
CA ALA A 396 29.44 8.86 -32.31
C ALA A 396 28.90 10.28 -32.53
N ALA A 397 29.21 11.20 -31.62
CA ALA A 397 28.82 12.61 -31.73
C ALA A 397 29.97 13.54 -31.32
N ASN A 398 30.05 14.71 -31.97
CA ASN A 398 31.03 15.76 -31.68
C ASN A 398 30.38 17.04 -31.12
N SER A 399 29.04 17.07 -31.02
CA SER A 399 28.28 18.20 -30.48
C SER A 399 26.94 17.73 -29.92
N LEU A 400 26.39 18.46 -28.94
CA LEU A 400 25.05 18.20 -28.42
C LEU A 400 23.95 18.35 -29.48
N ALA A 401 24.14 19.22 -30.47
CA ALA A 401 23.22 19.36 -31.59
C ALA A 401 23.13 18.05 -32.40
N SER A 402 24.27 17.41 -32.67
CA SER A 402 24.32 16.09 -33.32
C SER A 402 23.66 15.02 -32.46
N VAL A 403 23.87 15.04 -31.13
CA VAL A 403 23.18 14.12 -30.21
C VAL A 403 21.66 14.26 -30.30
N LYS A 404 21.13 15.48 -30.22
CA LYS A 404 19.69 15.74 -30.30
C LYS A 404 19.09 15.28 -31.63
N ALA A 405 19.77 15.53 -32.75
CA ALA A 405 19.33 15.09 -34.07
C ALA A 405 19.24 13.55 -34.17
N GLN A 406 20.28 12.82 -33.72
CA GLN A 406 20.30 11.36 -33.77
C GLN A 406 19.26 10.73 -32.83
N LEU A 407 19.06 11.30 -31.64
CA LEU A 407 18.01 10.86 -30.71
C LEU A 407 16.62 11.08 -31.31
N SER A 408 16.37 12.25 -31.92
CA SER A 408 15.10 12.55 -32.60
C SER A 408 14.81 11.55 -33.71
N GLN A 409 15.78 11.29 -34.59
CA GLN A 409 15.65 10.30 -35.68
C GLN A 409 15.33 8.90 -35.13
N PHE A 410 16.03 8.48 -34.07
CA PHE A 410 15.76 7.19 -33.45
C PHE A 410 14.36 7.08 -32.85
N VAL A 411 13.86 8.17 -32.24
CA VAL A 411 12.51 8.24 -31.65
C VAL A 411 11.43 8.22 -32.73
N THR A 412 11.61 8.93 -33.83
CA THR A 412 10.65 8.97 -34.96
C THR A 412 10.74 7.73 -35.86
N GLY A 413 11.79 6.92 -35.72
CA GLY A 413 12.02 5.74 -36.56
C GLY A 413 12.63 6.07 -37.92
N GLU A 414 13.17 7.28 -38.09
CA GLU A 414 13.91 7.72 -39.27
C GLU A 414 15.32 7.12 -39.28
N ALA A 415 15.89 6.97 -40.49
CA ALA A 415 17.28 6.53 -40.62
C ALA A 415 18.24 7.61 -40.08
N GLY A 416 19.25 7.17 -39.32
CA GLY A 416 20.34 8.01 -38.82
C GLY A 416 21.65 7.23 -38.79
N ASP A 417 22.71 7.83 -38.24
CA ASP A 417 24.04 7.19 -38.14
C ASP A 417 24.16 6.31 -36.88
N TRP A 418 23.04 5.99 -36.25
CA TRP A 418 22.97 5.12 -35.08
C TRP A 418 22.99 3.65 -35.47
N HIS A 419 23.66 2.85 -34.65
CA HIS A 419 23.64 1.40 -34.72
C HIS A 419 22.69 0.86 -33.67
N TYR A 420 21.93 -0.19 -34.01
CA TYR A 420 21.03 -0.86 -33.07
C TYR A 420 21.10 -2.38 -33.22
N SER A 421 21.05 -3.10 -32.10
CA SER A 421 20.89 -4.55 -32.07
C SER A 421 20.18 -5.02 -30.80
N LYS A 422 19.67 -6.24 -30.86
CA LYS A 422 19.20 -7.02 -29.71
C LYS A 422 20.22 -8.12 -29.44
N VAL A 423 20.99 -7.96 -28.37
CA VAL A 423 22.02 -8.92 -27.94
C VAL A 423 21.36 -10.23 -27.47
N ALA A 424 21.86 -11.36 -27.97
CA ALA A 424 21.43 -12.69 -27.54
C ALA A 424 22.00 -13.03 -26.15
N THR A 425 21.20 -13.68 -25.30
CA THR A 425 21.57 -14.03 -23.91
C THR A 425 22.73 -15.02 -23.77
N THR A 426 23.16 -15.66 -24.86
CA THR A 426 24.18 -16.72 -24.89
C THR A 426 25.51 -16.30 -25.48
N ALA A 427 25.70 -15.01 -25.80
CA ALA A 427 26.99 -14.54 -26.29
C ALA A 427 28.03 -14.62 -25.16
N GLU A 428 29.03 -15.47 -25.30
CA GLU A 428 30.26 -15.40 -24.50
C GLU A 428 30.83 -14.00 -24.68
N HIS A 429 30.82 -13.22 -23.59
CA HIS A 429 31.30 -11.84 -23.59
C HIS A 429 32.82 -11.90 -23.77
N SER A 430 33.26 -11.78 -25.01
CA SER A 430 34.67 -11.75 -25.33
C SER A 430 35.16 -10.32 -25.18
N GLU A 431 36.22 -10.11 -24.40
CA GLU A 431 36.95 -8.85 -24.43
C GLU A 431 37.64 -8.74 -25.79
N VAL A 432 37.07 -7.94 -26.68
CA VAL A 432 37.61 -7.71 -28.03
C VAL A 432 38.20 -6.31 -28.08
N THR A 433 39.48 -6.21 -28.42
CA THR A 433 40.15 -4.92 -28.63
C THR A 433 39.74 -4.33 -29.97
N HIS A 434 39.03 -3.21 -29.95
CA HIS A 434 38.64 -2.45 -31.13
C HIS A 434 39.46 -1.15 -31.24
N GLU A 435 40.09 -0.92 -32.39
CA GLU A 435 41.02 0.21 -32.59
C GLU A 435 40.31 1.55 -32.83
N THR A 436 39.14 1.55 -33.47
CA THR A 436 38.40 2.78 -33.80
C THR A 436 37.16 2.95 -32.93
N LEU A 437 36.72 4.20 -32.73
CA LEU A 437 35.48 4.50 -32.01
C LEU A 437 34.26 3.83 -32.65
N ALA A 438 34.16 3.85 -33.98
CA ALA A 438 33.05 3.24 -34.71
C ALA A 438 33.01 1.71 -34.50
N ALA A 439 34.17 1.04 -34.50
CA ALA A 439 34.27 -0.39 -34.22
C ALA A 439 33.88 -0.70 -32.76
N ARG A 440 34.33 0.10 -31.79
CA ARG A 440 33.95 -0.02 -30.36
C ARG A 440 32.44 0.09 -30.16
N ILE A 441 31.81 1.10 -30.76
CA ILE A 441 30.35 1.30 -30.68
C ILE A 441 29.61 0.10 -31.30
N THR A 442 30.03 -0.35 -32.49
CA THR A 442 29.41 -1.48 -33.18
C THR A 442 29.56 -2.78 -32.37
N GLY A 443 30.76 -3.06 -31.86
CA GLY A 443 31.03 -4.21 -30.99
C GLY A 443 30.17 -4.18 -29.73
N TRP A 444 30.10 -3.05 -29.03
CA TRP A 444 29.24 -2.91 -27.85
C TRP A 444 27.76 -3.11 -28.17
N VAL A 445 27.27 -2.55 -29.29
CA VAL A 445 25.89 -2.77 -29.75
C VAL A 445 25.62 -4.25 -30.01
N GLN A 446 26.62 -5.00 -30.51
CA GLN A 446 26.51 -6.44 -30.77
C GLN A 446 26.67 -7.32 -29.53
N GLY A 447 27.27 -6.82 -28.45
CA GLY A 447 27.38 -7.54 -27.18
C GLY A 447 28.73 -7.44 -26.49
N ASP A 448 29.76 -6.96 -27.18
CA ASP A 448 31.13 -6.91 -26.66
C ASP A 448 31.24 -6.05 -25.40
N VAL A 449 32.19 -6.43 -24.54
CA VAL A 449 32.59 -5.62 -23.38
C VAL A 449 33.71 -4.69 -23.82
N ILE A 450 33.49 -3.39 -23.67
CA ILE A 450 34.41 -2.34 -24.11
C ILE A 450 34.87 -1.53 -22.91
N ASP A 451 36.18 -1.35 -22.77
CA ASP A 451 36.74 -0.36 -21.86
C ASP A 451 36.65 1.04 -22.49
N TRP A 452 35.65 1.80 -22.02
CA TRP A 452 35.42 3.17 -22.47
C TRP A 452 36.37 4.19 -21.85
N GLN A 453 37.11 3.84 -20.80
CA GLN A 453 37.98 4.79 -20.10
C GLN A 453 39.07 5.34 -21.03
N ALA A 454 39.57 4.50 -21.95
CA ALA A 454 40.56 4.87 -22.95
C ALA A 454 40.07 5.97 -23.93
N ASN A 455 38.77 6.19 -24.09
CA ASN A 455 38.21 7.20 -24.98
C ASN A 455 38.33 8.63 -24.45
N TYR A 456 38.56 8.79 -23.14
CA TYR A 456 38.58 10.12 -22.52
C TYR A 456 40.00 10.68 -22.40
N GLY A 457 41.05 9.85 -22.48
CA GLY A 457 42.45 10.32 -22.55
C GLY A 457 42.83 11.30 -21.44
N LYS A 458 43.04 12.58 -21.80
CA LYS A 458 43.36 13.69 -20.87
C LYS A 458 42.12 14.41 -20.33
N LEU A 459 40.92 14.13 -20.84
CA LEU A 459 39.68 14.70 -20.34
C LEU A 459 39.47 14.22 -18.89
N SER A 460 38.89 15.09 -18.08
CA SER A 460 38.46 14.77 -16.71
C SER A 460 36.95 14.92 -16.60
N PRO A 461 36.17 14.06 -17.31
CA PRO A 461 34.72 14.16 -17.31
C PRO A 461 34.15 13.87 -15.92
N GLN A 462 33.05 14.54 -15.61
CA GLN A 462 32.27 14.33 -14.40
C GLN A 462 31.07 13.42 -14.70
N ARG A 463 30.62 12.68 -13.69
CA ARG A 463 29.29 12.07 -13.75
C ARG A 463 28.25 13.16 -13.57
N ILE A 464 27.14 13.06 -14.30
CA ILE A 464 26.00 13.98 -14.18
C ILE A 464 24.72 13.20 -13.98
N SER A 465 23.72 13.83 -13.36
CA SER A 465 22.37 13.26 -13.36
C SER A 465 21.81 13.29 -14.79
N LEU A 466 21.17 12.18 -15.17
CA LEU A 466 20.46 12.02 -16.44
C LEU A 466 19.17 11.24 -16.15
N PRO A 467 18.15 11.36 -17.02
CA PRO A 467 16.89 10.62 -16.87
C PRO A 467 17.11 9.14 -16.57
N ALA A 468 16.41 8.66 -15.55
CA ALA A 468 16.48 7.27 -15.09
C ALA A 468 15.75 6.31 -16.03
N TYR A 469 15.92 5.01 -15.80
CA TYR A 469 15.33 3.95 -16.59
C TYR A 469 13.78 4.04 -16.65
N PRO A 470 13.16 4.05 -17.84
CA PRO A 470 11.71 4.09 -17.97
C PRO A 470 11.13 2.69 -17.72
N PHE A 471 10.70 2.43 -16.49
CA PHE A 471 10.05 1.16 -16.12
C PHE A 471 8.70 1.00 -16.82
N GLU A 472 8.35 -0.24 -17.16
CA GLU A 472 7.03 -0.54 -17.71
C GLU A 472 6.01 -0.63 -16.55
N HIS A 473 5.04 0.27 -16.53
CA HIS A 473 4.04 0.31 -15.47
C HIS A 473 2.87 -0.63 -15.79
N LYS A 474 3.00 -1.89 -15.35
CA LYS A 474 1.88 -2.84 -15.30
C LYS A 474 1.29 -2.83 -13.90
N PRO A 475 -0.04 -2.75 -13.74
CA PRO A 475 -0.65 -2.82 -12.42
C PRO A 475 -0.47 -4.22 -11.83
N TYR A 476 0.28 -4.31 -10.74
CA TYR A 476 0.37 -5.49 -9.90
C TYR A 476 -0.31 -5.16 -8.58
N TRP A 477 -1.58 -5.53 -8.45
CA TRP A 477 -2.42 -5.20 -7.30
C TRP A 477 -3.09 -6.45 -6.72
N LEU A 478 -3.32 -6.47 -5.40
CA LEU A 478 -4.24 -7.41 -4.78
C LEU A 478 -5.66 -6.89 -5.05
N ASP A 479 -6.50 -7.73 -5.66
CA ASP A 479 -7.86 -7.33 -6.00
C ASP A 479 -8.73 -7.22 -4.74
N ALA A 480 -9.29 -6.03 -4.51
CA ALA A 480 -10.17 -5.77 -3.37
C ALA A 480 -11.54 -6.47 -3.47
N GLU A 481 -11.85 -7.15 -4.58
CA GLU A 481 -13.11 -7.89 -4.74
C GLU A 481 -13.16 -9.19 -3.90
N ASP A 482 -12.01 -9.68 -3.43
CA ASP A 482 -11.95 -10.71 -2.37
C ASP A 482 -12.16 -10.12 -0.95
N ALA A 483 -12.37 -8.80 -0.82
CA ALA A 483 -12.30 -8.07 0.46
C ALA A 483 -13.62 -7.50 1.00
N ALA A 484 -14.78 -8.01 0.57
CA ALA A 484 -16.06 -7.51 1.07
C ALA A 484 -17.15 -8.56 1.40
N GLN A 485 -16.79 -9.82 1.64
CA GLN A 485 -17.63 -10.68 2.48
C GLN A 485 -16.76 -11.43 3.48
N PRO A 486 -17.15 -11.52 4.78
CA PRO A 486 -16.61 -12.58 5.62
C PRO A 486 -16.79 -13.87 4.84
N SER A 487 -15.76 -14.70 4.69
CA SER A 487 -15.88 -16.01 4.05
C SER A 487 -16.76 -16.88 4.95
N HIS A 488 -18.07 -16.68 4.87
CA HIS A 488 -19.06 -17.53 5.50
C HIS A 488 -18.89 -18.93 4.90
N LEU A 489 -18.93 -19.96 5.74
CA LEU A 489 -18.93 -21.34 5.25
C LEU A 489 -20.12 -21.60 4.31
N HIS A 490 -21.22 -20.86 4.55
CA HIS A 490 -22.43 -20.82 3.76
C HIS A 490 -23.20 -19.51 4.10
N PRO A 491 -24.03 -18.92 3.22
CA PRO A 491 -24.81 -17.71 3.52
C PRO A 491 -25.72 -17.77 4.77
N LEU A 492 -25.97 -18.98 5.29
CA LEU A 492 -26.70 -19.22 6.54
C LEU A 492 -25.84 -19.82 7.66
N LEU A 493 -24.56 -20.15 7.42
CA LEU A 493 -23.62 -20.72 8.40
C LEU A 493 -22.29 -19.96 8.32
N HIS A 494 -22.01 -19.08 9.27
CA HIS A 494 -20.91 -18.12 9.13
C HIS A 494 -19.56 -18.70 9.56
N ARG A 495 -19.53 -19.49 10.65
CA ARG A 495 -18.33 -20.19 11.14
C ARG A 495 -18.70 -21.48 11.86
N SER A 496 -17.73 -22.36 12.08
CA SER A 496 -17.83 -23.49 13.00
C SER A 496 -17.02 -23.22 14.28
N ILE A 497 -17.41 -23.82 15.39
CA ILE A 497 -16.65 -23.77 16.65
C ILE A 497 -16.33 -25.18 17.15
N PRO A 498 -15.15 -25.42 17.75
CA PRO A 498 -14.80 -26.72 18.31
C PRO A 498 -15.74 -27.10 19.46
N ALA A 499 -16.33 -28.29 19.39
CA ALA A 499 -17.13 -28.89 20.46
C ALA A 499 -16.84 -30.39 20.56
N LEU A 500 -16.90 -30.94 21.78
CA LEU A 500 -16.55 -32.34 22.04
C LEU A 500 -17.78 -33.23 21.85
N GLY A 501 -17.81 -34.03 20.78
CA GLY A 501 -18.89 -35.00 20.51
C GLY A 501 -20.12 -34.44 19.80
N GLU A 502 -20.08 -33.19 19.34
CA GLU A 502 -21.08 -32.56 18.47
C GLU A 502 -20.42 -31.53 17.53
N LEU A 503 -21.06 -31.22 16.41
CA LEU A 503 -20.62 -30.18 15.48
C LEU A 503 -21.48 -28.94 15.68
N ILE A 504 -20.86 -27.78 15.89
CA ILE A 504 -21.58 -26.54 16.12
C ILE A 504 -21.20 -25.51 15.05
N PHE A 505 -22.21 -24.97 14.39
CA PHE A 505 -22.11 -23.85 13.47
C PHE A 505 -22.75 -22.60 14.08
N VAL A 506 -22.19 -21.44 13.78
CA VAL A 506 -22.62 -20.15 14.33
C VAL A 506 -22.96 -19.19 13.21
N SER A 507 -24.07 -18.49 13.36
CA SER A 507 -24.57 -17.49 12.40
C SER A 507 -24.94 -16.20 13.13
N ASP A 508 -24.23 -15.13 12.82
CA ASP A 508 -24.51 -13.77 13.28
C ASP A 508 -25.25 -13.01 12.19
N PHE A 509 -26.58 -12.96 12.29
CA PHE A 509 -27.41 -12.24 11.34
C PHE A 509 -27.53 -10.76 11.72
N THR A 510 -27.45 -9.89 10.72
CA THR A 510 -27.57 -8.44 10.87
C THR A 510 -29.00 -7.94 10.75
N GLY A 511 -29.90 -8.76 10.20
CA GLY A 511 -31.27 -8.38 9.83
C GLY A 511 -31.38 -7.76 8.44
N ASN A 512 -30.25 -7.41 7.81
CA ASN A 512 -30.21 -6.81 6.47
C ASN A 512 -30.13 -7.87 5.35
N GLU A 513 -29.90 -9.13 5.70
CA GLU A 513 -29.90 -10.24 4.75
C GLU A 513 -31.24 -10.28 4.01
N TYR A 514 -31.23 -10.49 2.69
CA TYR A 514 -32.45 -10.38 1.89
C TYR A 514 -33.58 -11.28 2.41
N PHE A 515 -33.24 -12.46 2.94
CA PHE A 515 -34.21 -13.42 3.47
C PHE A 515 -34.79 -13.04 4.85
N LEU A 516 -34.20 -12.05 5.52
CA LEU A 516 -34.71 -11.46 6.77
C LEU A 516 -35.42 -10.13 6.50
N ARG A 517 -34.83 -9.29 5.66
CA ARG A 517 -35.42 -8.02 5.22
C ARG A 517 -36.78 -8.22 4.56
N ASP A 518 -36.88 -9.22 3.69
CA ASP A 518 -38.07 -9.49 2.88
C ASP A 518 -39.00 -10.54 3.53
N HIS A 519 -38.72 -10.98 4.77
CA HIS A 519 -39.58 -11.88 5.55
C HIS A 519 -39.87 -11.27 6.92
N GLN A 520 -40.86 -10.38 6.94
CA GLN A 520 -41.26 -9.64 8.14
C GLN A 520 -42.57 -10.23 8.68
N VAL A 521 -42.61 -10.54 9.98
CA VAL A 521 -43.82 -10.99 10.65
C VAL A 521 -44.07 -10.08 11.84
N GLN A 522 -45.24 -9.43 11.86
CA GLN A 522 -45.63 -8.41 12.83
C GLN A 522 -44.59 -7.27 12.91
N GLY A 523 -44.01 -6.90 11.76
CA GLY A 523 -42.96 -5.89 11.65
C GLY A 523 -41.58 -6.30 12.17
N GLN A 524 -41.37 -7.59 12.46
CA GLN A 524 -40.09 -8.13 12.94
C GLN A 524 -39.44 -9.03 11.88
N ALA A 525 -38.12 -8.87 11.69
CA ALA A 525 -37.33 -9.71 10.81
C ALA A 525 -37.24 -11.12 11.39
N MET A 526 -37.89 -12.07 10.73
CA MET A 526 -38.03 -13.44 11.21
C MET A 526 -37.29 -14.39 10.28
N LEU A 527 -36.40 -15.24 10.79
CA LEU A 527 -35.71 -16.23 9.97
C LEU A 527 -36.73 -17.23 9.40
N PRO A 528 -36.83 -17.37 8.07
CA PRO A 528 -37.75 -18.32 7.46
C PRO A 528 -37.48 -19.76 7.92
N GLY A 529 -38.53 -20.54 8.19
CA GLY A 529 -38.39 -21.92 8.66
C GLY A 529 -37.60 -22.83 7.69
N VAL A 530 -37.70 -22.56 6.38
CA VAL A 530 -36.94 -23.26 5.34
C VAL A 530 -35.43 -23.02 5.45
N CYS A 531 -35.00 -21.87 5.98
CA CYS A 531 -33.58 -21.60 6.22
C CYS A 531 -33.00 -22.57 7.25
N THR A 532 -33.78 -23.04 8.23
CA THR A 532 -33.33 -24.09 9.15
C THR A 532 -32.99 -25.39 8.41
N LEU A 533 -33.81 -25.77 7.41
CA LEU A 533 -33.57 -26.97 6.62
C LEU A 533 -32.31 -26.84 5.76
N GLU A 534 -32.11 -25.66 5.16
CA GLU A 534 -30.88 -25.36 4.43
C GLU A 534 -29.65 -25.35 5.34
N MET A 535 -29.75 -24.74 6.52
CA MET A 535 -28.66 -24.74 7.50
C MET A 535 -28.25 -26.17 7.85
N VAL A 536 -29.21 -27.08 8.06
CA VAL A 536 -28.90 -28.50 8.31
C VAL A 536 -28.29 -29.16 7.07
N HIS A 537 -28.84 -28.93 5.88
CA HIS A 537 -28.30 -29.47 4.63
C HIS A 537 -26.85 -29.03 4.37
N ALA A 538 -26.58 -27.73 4.45
CA ALA A 538 -25.25 -27.15 4.29
C ALA A 538 -24.28 -27.68 5.36
N ALA A 539 -24.72 -27.79 6.62
CA ALA A 539 -23.90 -28.32 7.70
C ALA A 539 -23.49 -29.79 7.46
N MET A 540 -24.40 -30.64 6.96
CA MET A 540 -24.10 -32.04 6.61
C MET A 540 -23.08 -32.18 5.47
N ILE A 541 -23.11 -31.26 4.49
CA ILE A 541 -22.11 -31.20 3.41
C ILE A 541 -20.77 -30.74 3.97
N LEU A 542 -20.75 -29.63 4.71
CA LEU A 542 -19.55 -29.05 5.29
C LEU A 542 -18.87 -29.99 6.30
N SER A 543 -19.63 -30.85 6.96
CA SER A 543 -19.11 -31.89 7.87
C SER A 543 -18.62 -33.16 7.16
N GLY A 544 -18.71 -33.22 5.83
CA GLY A 544 -18.34 -34.41 5.04
C GLY A 544 -19.24 -35.63 5.30
N GLN A 545 -20.45 -35.43 5.81
CA GLN A 545 -21.40 -36.50 6.17
C GLN A 545 -22.37 -36.85 5.02
N LEU A 546 -22.25 -36.19 3.86
CA LEU A 546 -23.08 -36.43 2.68
C LEU A 546 -22.20 -36.56 1.43
N ALA A 547 -22.21 -37.74 0.80
CA ALA A 547 -21.53 -37.99 -0.48
C ALA A 547 -22.44 -37.67 -1.68
N ASP A 548 -21.83 -37.48 -2.86
CA ASP A 548 -22.53 -37.08 -4.11
C ASP A 548 -23.65 -38.03 -4.57
N ASN A 549 -23.59 -39.31 -4.16
CA ASN A 549 -24.56 -40.35 -4.48
C ASN A 549 -25.59 -40.62 -3.36
N GLN A 550 -25.65 -39.74 -2.36
CA GLN A 550 -26.55 -39.86 -1.21
C GLN A 550 -27.56 -38.70 -1.21
N SER A 551 -28.68 -38.93 -0.53
CA SER A 551 -29.74 -37.96 -0.31
C SER A 551 -29.97 -37.77 1.19
N LEU A 552 -30.36 -36.57 1.58
CA LEU A 552 -30.75 -36.27 2.96
C LEU A 552 -32.25 -36.47 3.15
N ARG A 553 -32.59 -37.20 4.22
CA ARG A 553 -33.94 -37.28 4.74
C ARG A 553 -34.02 -36.53 6.07
N LEU A 554 -34.87 -35.52 6.10
CA LEU A 554 -35.20 -34.78 7.31
C LEU A 554 -36.53 -35.30 7.84
N SER A 555 -36.57 -35.65 9.12
CA SER A 555 -37.77 -36.18 9.78
C SER A 555 -37.92 -35.63 11.18
N GLN A 556 -39.16 -35.64 11.69
CA GLN A 556 -39.50 -35.12 13.01
C GLN A 556 -39.02 -33.67 13.22
N VAL A 557 -39.12 -32.84 12.18
CA VAL A 557 -38.73 -31.43 12.27
C VAL A 557 -39.80 -30.67 13.05
N ASN A 558 -39.35 -30.06 14.15
CA ASN A 558 -40.18 -29.32 15.09
C ASN A 558 -39.66 -27.88 15.18
N TRP A 559 -40.44 -26.90 14.70
CA TRP A 559 -40.20 -25.49 14.99
C TRP A 559 -40.97 -25.11 16.25
N ARG A 560 -40.25 -24.88 17.35
CA ARG A 560 -40.83 -24.61 18.67
C ARG A 560 -41.16 -23.14 18.89
N ARG A 561 -40.38 -22.25 18.25
CA ARG A 561 -40.52 -20.79 18.34
C ARG A 561 -39.80 -20.11 17.16
N PRO A 562 -40.22 -18.91 16.75
CA PRO A 562 -39.56 -18.19 15.66
C PRO A 562 -38.21 -17.61 16.09
N VAL A 563 -37.25 -17.57 15.16
CA VAL A 563 -35.99 -16.86 15.33
C VAL A 563 -36.19 -15.42 14.86
N ILE A 564 -36.26 -14.49 15.81
CA ILE A 564 -36.37 -13.05 15.53
C ILE A 564 -34.97 -12.43 15.61
N ILE A 565 -34.63 -11.62 14.60
CA ILE A 565 -33.36 -10.91 14.47
C ILE A 565 -33.61 -9.40 14.60
N ASP A 566 -32.91 -8.78 15.55
CA ASP A 566 -32.90 -7.34 15.78
C ASP A 566 -31.47 -6.83 16.03
N ALA A 567 -31.31 -5.53 16.24
CA ALA A 567 -30.01 -4.90 16.44
C ALA A 567 -29.27 -5.35 17.71
N GLN A 568 -29.92 -6.06 18.64
CA GLN A 568 -29.32 -6.58 19.88
C GLN A 568 -29.23 -8.10 19.90
N SER A 569 -29.66 -8.76 18.82
CA SER A 569 -29.72 -10.21 18.73
C SER A 569 -28.32 -10.82 18.73
N GLY A 570 -28.07 -11.70 19.69
CA GLY A 570 -26.87 -12.54 19.70
C GLY A 570 -26.89 -13.63 18.61
N PRO A 571 -25.77 -14.35 18.44
CA PRO A 571 -25.63 -15.42 17.44
C PRO A 571 -26.66 -16.53 17.58
N VAL A 572 -26.99 -17.14 16.44
CA VAL A 572 -27.77 -18.38 16.38
C VAL A 572 -26.81 -19.56 16.16
N TYR A 573 -27.05 -20.64 16.89
CA TYR A 573 -26.23 -21.84 16.88
C TYR A 573 -27.01 -23.01 16.29
N LEU A 574 -26.38 -23.74 15.38
CA LEU A 574 -26.86 -25.04 14.91
C LEU A 574 -25.92 -26.11 15.46
N SER A 575 -26.43 -26.99 16.32
CA SER A 575 -25.72 -28.22 16.73
C SER A 575 -26.19 -29.42 15.89
N LEU A 576 -25.23 -30.26 15.48
CA LEU A 576 -25.44 -31.61 14.95
C LEU A 576 -24.78 -32.61 15.88
N LYS A 577 -25.57 -33.56 16.38
CA LYS A 577 -25.11 -34.59 17.31
C LYS A 577 -25.40 -35.98 16.77
N GLN A 578 -24.37 -36.81 16.70
CA GLN A 578 -24.52 -38.22 16.34
C GLN A 578 -25.12 -38.98 17.52
N THR A 579 -26.26 -39.65 17.30
CA THR A 579 -26.92 -40.52 18.28
C THR A 579 -27.22 -41.87 17.62
N GLY A 580 -26.32 -42.85 17.82
CA GLY A 580 -26.39 -44.13 17.12
C GLY A 580 -26.16 -43.96 15.61
N ASP A 581 -27.05 -44.51 14.78
CA ASP A 581 -26.99 -44.41 13.30
C ASP A 581 -27.65 -43.14 12.74
N ARG A 582 -28.09 -42.22 13.61
CA ARG A 582 -28.82 -41.00 13.22
C ARG A 582 -28.11 -39.74 13.70
N VAL A 583 -28.27 -38.66 12.95
CA VAL A 583 -27.86 -37.32 13.37
C VAL A 583 -29.10 -36.57 13.85
N THR A 584 -29.02 -35.96 15.03
CA THR A 584 -30.04 -35.02 15.53
C THR A 584 -29.52 -33.61 15.38
N PHE A 585 -30.39 -32.66 15.02
CA PHE A 585 -30.04 -31.24 14.98
C PHE A 585 -30.86 -30.42 15.97
N GLU A 586 -30.24 -29.37 16.51
CA GLU A 586 -30.91 -28.33 17.30
C GLU A 586 -30.42 -26.94 16.87
N LEU A 587 -31.35 -26.05 16.56
CA LEU A 587 -31.13 -24.62 16.33
C LEU A 587 -31.47 -23.87 17.61
N TYR A 588 -30.51 -23.21 18.23
CA TYR A 588 -30.68 -22.56 19.53
C TYR A 588 -29.96 -21.21 19.61
N ARG A 589 -30.35 -20.39 20.59
CA ARG A 589 -29.66 -19.17 21.02
C ARG A 589 -29.80 -19.09 22.53
N GLU A 590 -28.67 -18.95 23.23
CA GLU A 590 -28.61 -19.07 24.70
C GLU A 590 -29.24 -20.40 25.15
N GLU A 591 -30.16 -20.40 26.11
CA GLU A 591 -30.85 -21.60 26.60
C GLU A 591 -32.10 -21.99 25.79
N HIS A 592 -32.41 -21.25 24.72
CA HIS A 592 -33.65 -21.39 23.97
C HIS A 592 -33.48 -22.17 22.67
N VAL A 593 -34.15 -23.33 22.56
CA VAL A 593 -34.25 -24.11 21.32
C VAL A 593 -35.39 -23.59 20.44
N TYR A 594 -35.05 -23.24 19.19
CA TYR A 594 -35.95 -22.71 18.17
C TYR A 594 -36.46 -23.80 17.24
N ALA A 595 -35.58 -24.69 16.79
CA ALA A 595 -35.94 -25.81 15.95
C ALA A 595 -35.12 -27.06 16.30
N SER A 596 -35.69 -28.23 16.08
CA SER A 596 -35.01 -29.50 16.32
C SER A 596 -35.53 -30.58 15.36
N GLY A 597 -34.72 -31.58 15.05
CA GLY A 597 -35.18 -32.72 14.25
C GLY A 597 -34.13 -33.80 14.05
N GLN A 598 -34.44 -34.77 13.19
CA GLN A 598 -33.57 -35.89 12.85
C GLN A 598 -33.17 -35.85 11.37
N VAL A 599 -31.93 -36.24 11.12
CA VAL A 599 -31.31 -36.33 9.80
C VAL A 599 -30.86 -37.77 9.60
N GLU A 600 -31.28 -38.34 8.48
CA GLU A 600 -30.81 -39.64 7.99
C GLU A 600 -30.18 -39.44 6.60
N VAL A 601 -29.01 -40.05 6.38
CA VAL A 601 -28.39 -40.13 5.07
C VAL A 601 -28.87 -41.41 4.40
N THR A 602 -29.47 -41.29 3.22
CA THR A 602 -30.05 -42.42 2.48
C THR A 602 -29.44 -42.52 1.09
N GLU A 603 -29.41 -43.72 0.49
CA GLU A 603 -29.05 -43.85 -0.92
C GLU A 603 -30.03 -43.08 -1.82
N HIS A 604 -29.50 -42.51 -2.90
CA HIS A 604 -30.26 -41.69 -3.82
C HIS A 604 -31.41 -42.48 -4.48
N SER A 605 -32.64 -42.27 -4.01
CA SER A 605 -33.85 -42.83 -4.61
C SER A 605 -34.86 -41.71 -4.83
N VAL A 606 -34.98 -41.27 -6.10
CA VAL A 606 -35.92 -40.20 -6.48
C VAL A 606 -37.15 -40.84 -7.10
N THR A 607 -38.25 -40.88 -6.34
CA THR A 607 -39.58 -41.06 -6.92
C THR A 607 -40.16 -39.67 -7.15
N THR A 608 -40.09 -39.16 -8.38
CA THR A 608 -40.83 -37.95 -8.76
C THR A 608 -42.31 -38.28 -8.71
N ARG A 609 -43.02 -37.73 -7.72
CA ARG A 609 -44.48 -37.82 -7.65
C ARG A 609 -45.05 -36.74 -8.57
N ALA A 610 -45.83 -37.14 -9.57
CA ALA A 610 -46.58 -36.19 -10.38
C ALA A 610 -47.59 -35.47 -9.46
N ILE A 611 -47.62 -34.14 -9.53
CA ILE A 611 -48.63 -33.34 -8.85
C ILE A 611 -49.86 -33.34 -9.76
N GLU A 612 -50.90 -34.05 -9.36
CA GLU A 612 -52.19 -34.06 -10.07
C GLU A 612 -52.87 -32.69 -9.89
N ALA A 613 -53.50 -32.18 -10.96
CA ALA A 613 -54.19 -30.90 -10.92
C ALA A 613 -55.42 -30.97 -10.00
N LEU A 614 -55.63 -29.93 -9.21
CA LEU A 614 -56.83 -29.81 -8.37
C LEU A 614 -58.10 -29.73 -9.21
N SER A 615 -59.04 -30.65 -8.97
CA SER A 615 -60.40 -30.58 -9.50
C SER A 615 -61.20 -29.49 -8.77
N ASP A 616 -62.03 -28.73 -9.49
CA ASP A 616 -62.91 -27.68 -8.95
C ASP A 616 -62.20 -26.54 -8.19
N ALA A 617 -60.99 -26.17 -8.62
CA ALA A 617 -60.20 -25.14 -7.96
C ALA A 617 -60.57 -23.70 -8.38
N CYS A 618 -60.60 -22.79 -7.41
CA CYS A 618 -60.66 -21.35 -7.63
C CYS A 618 -59.26 -20.76 -7.72
N THR A 619 -59.02 -19.86 -8.67
CA THR A 619 -57.75 -19.13 -8.80
C THR A 619 -57.75 -17.88 -7.93
N VAL A 620 -56.69 -17.70 -7.14
CA VAL A 620 -56.45 -16.51 -6.32
C VAL A 620 -55.41 -15.63 -7.02
N THR A 621 -55.68 -14.32 -7.14
CA THR A 621 -54.68 -13.42 -7.73
C THR A 621 -53.52 -13.20 -6.76
N THR A 622 -52.31 -13.04 -7.29
CA THR A 622 -51.09 -12.88 -6.48
C THR A 622 -51.13 -11.58 -5.65
N THR A 623 -51.72 -10.51 -6.19
CA THR A 623 -51.91 -9.25 -5.48
C THR A 623 -52.82 -9.40 -4.26
N GLU A 624 -53.98 -10.06 -4.42
CA GLU A 624 -54.91 -10.31 -3.30
C GLU A 624 -54.26 -11.21 -2.24
N LEU A 625 -53.49 -12.22 -2.68
CA LEU A 625 -52.78 -13.13 -1.79
C LEU A 625 -51.79 -12.40 -0.86
N TYR A 626 -50.90 -11.56 -1.41
CA TYR A 626 -49.91 -10.85 -0.59
C TYR A 626 -50.53 -9.71 0.23
N GLN A 627 -51.63 -9.09 -0.24
CA GLN A 627 -52.40 -8.15 0.57
C GLN A 627 -53.02 -8.83 1.80
N GLN A 628 -53.51 -10.05 1.65
CA GLN A 628 -54.06 -10.82 2.77
C GLN A 628 -52.97 -11.27 3.75
N PHE A 629 -51.80 -11.70 3.27
CA PHE A 629 -50.66 -11.97 4.15
C PHE A 629 -50.27 -10.73 4.95
N SER A 630 -50.16 -9.57 4.30
CA SER A 630 -49.86 -8.30 4.97
C SER A 630 -50.94 -7.93 6.00
N ALA A 631 -52.22 -8.12 5.67
CA ALA A 631 -53.33 -7.92 6.61
C ALA A 631 -53.28 -8.87 7.83
N ALA A 632 -52.73 -10.07 7.66
CA ALA A 632 -52.46 -11.02 8.74
C ALA A 632 -51.15 -10.73 9.50
N GLY A 633 -50.45 -9.65 9.14
CA GLY A 633 -49.17 -9.23 9.71
C GLY A 633 -47.98 -10.05 9.22
N VAL A 634 -48.02 -10.56 8.00
CA VAL A 634 -46.89 -11.22 7.33
C VAL A 634 -46.56 -10.45 6.06
N ASP A 635 -45.51 -9.63 6.13
CA ASP A 635 -45.08 -8.78 5.03
C ASP A 635 -43.94 -9.47 4.26
N TYR A 636 -44.30 -10.03 3.11
CA TYR A 636 -43.35 -10.59 2.15
C TYR A 636 -42.81 -9.50 1.23
N GLY A 637 -41.51 -9.26 1.26
CA GLY A 637 -40.82 -8.40 0.31
C GLY A 637 -40.60 -9.08 -1.06
N PRO A 638 -40.01 -8.37 -2.03
CA PRO A 638 -39.88 -8.85 -3.41
C PRO A 638 -39.20 -10.22 -3.56
N ALA A 639 -38.28 -10.58 -2.65
CA ALA A 639 -37.64 -11.89 -2.69
C ALA A 639 -38.61 -13.07 -2.44
N PHE A 640 -39.68 -12.87 -1.65
CA PHE A 640 -40.65 -13.91 -1.28
C PHE A 640 -41.95 -13.85 -2.10
N GLN A 641 -42.19 -12.78 -2.85
CA GLN A 641 -43.36 -12.66 -3.72
C GLN A 641 -43.20 -13.47 -5.03
N ARG A 642 -43.06 -14.79 -4.93
CA ARG A 642 -42.70 -15.68 -6.06
C ARG A 642 -43.84 -16.47 -6.66
N ILE A 643 -44.96 -16.59 -5.95
CA ILE A 643 -46.18 -17.24 -6.45
C ILE A 643 -46.68 -16.47 -7.67
N THR A 644 -46.81 -17.14 -8.82
CA THR A 644 -47.34 -16.58 -10.07
C THR A 644 -48.81 -16.92 -10.26
N THR A 645 -49.20 -18.13 -9.89
CA THR A 645 -50.58 -18.62 -9.91
C THR A 645 -50.83 -19.43 -8.65
N LEU A 646 -52.03 -19.33 -8.07
CA LEU A 646 -52.47 -20.14 -6.93
C LEU A 646 -53.89 -20.65 -7.20
N SER A 647 -54.06 -21.96 -7.20
CA SER A 647 -55.33 -22.67 -7.34
C SER A 647 -55.67 -23.33 -6.02
N VAL A 648 -56.89 -23.12 -5.52
CA VAL A 648 -57.33 -23.65 -4.22
C VAL A 648 -58.64 -24.41 -4.38
N ALA A 649 -58.70 -25.64 -3.85
CA ALA A 649 -59.88 -26.50 -3.82
C ALA A 649 -59.96 -27.21 -2.46
N ASP A 650 -61.10 -27.11 -1.76
CA ASP A 650 -61.34 -27.68 -0.43
C ASP A 650 -60.18 -27.44 0.57
N GLN A 651 -59.47 -28.51 0.97
CA GLN A 651 -58.34 -28.53 1.91
C GLN A 651 -56.98 -28.57 1.19
N GLN A 652 -56.94 -28.23 -0.10
CA GLN A 652 -55.75 -28.30 -0.93
C GLN A 652 -55.52 -27.00 -1.69
N ALA A 653 -54.25 -26.67 -1.90
CA ALA A 653 -53.84 -25.55 -2.71
C ALA A 653 -52.59 -25.92 -3.50
N GLN A 654 -52.53 -25.47 -4.75
CA GLN A 654 -51.46 -25.72 -5.71
C GLN A 654 -51.05 -24.38 -6.30
N GLY A 655 -49.76 -24.03 -6.17
CA GLY A 655 -49.23 -22.79 -6.71
C GLY A 655 -48.03 -23.01 -7.62
N GLU A 656 -47.92 -22.19 -8.66
CA GLU A 656 -46.72 -22.09 -9.48
C GLU A 656 -45.82 -20.98 -8.94
N LEU A 657 -44.51 -21.21 -9.03
CA LEU A 657 -43.50 -20.29 -8.51
C LEU A 657 -42.57 -19.86 -9.65
N ASN A 658 -42.22 -18.58 -9.69
CA ASN A 658 -41.10 -18.12 -10.50
C ASN A 658 -39.80 -18.77 -9.98
N PRO A 659 -39.00 -19.42 -10.85
CA PRO A 659 -37.78 -20.08 -10.43
C PRO A 659 -36.76 -19.06 -9.91
N VAL A 660 -36.07 -19.43 -8.83
CA VAL A 660 -35.01 -18.62 -8.24
C VAL A 660 -33.66 -19.24 -8.56
N ILE A 661 -32.75 -18.47 -9.16
CA ILE A 661 -31.35 -18.85 -9.31
C ILE A 661 -30.64 -18.44 -8.01
N ALA A 662 -30.46 -19.40 -7.10
CA ALA A 662 -29.70 -19.25 -5.87
C ALA A 662 -28.66 -20.40 -5.81
N PRO A 663 -27.52 -20.26 -6.49
CA PRO A 663 -26.58 -21.36 -6.70
C PRO A 663 -25.99 -21.91 -5.39
N ASP A 664 -25.99 -21.09 -4.34
CA ASP A 664 -25.47 -21.43 -3.02
C ASP A 664 -26.48 -22.13 -2.11
N PHE A 665 -27.75 -22.27 -2.51
CA PHE A 665 -28.82 -22.82 -1.65
C PHE A 665 -29.47 -24.05 -2.30
N ALA A 666 -29.56 -25.16 -1.55
CA ALA A 666 -30.36 -26.33 -1.96
C ALA A 666 -31.87 -26.09 -1.76
N PHE A 667 -32.22 -25.41 -0.67
CA PHE A 667 -33.54 -24.88 -0.35
C PHE A 667 -33.48 -23.35 -0.32
N ALA A 668 -33.88 -22.71 -1.42
CA ALA A 668 -33.86 -21.25 -1.50
C ALA A 668 -34.78 -20.64 -0.41
N PRO A 669 -34.31 -19.65 0.37
CA PRO A 669 -35.09 -19.01 1.44
C PRO A 669 -36.46 -18.49 0.96
N SER A 670 -36.53 -18.01 -0.28
CA SER A 670 -37.72 -17.48 -0.93
C SER A 670 -38.84 -18.50 -1.20
N TYR A 671 -38.59 -19.81 -1.04
CA TYR A 671 -39.62 -20.84 -1.15
C TYR A 671 -40.42 -21.06 0.14
N SER A 672 -40.14 -20.27 1.20
CA SER A 672 -40.84 -20.31 2.48
C SER A 672 -42.34 -19.98 2.42
N THR A 673 -42.86 -19.51 1.28
CA THR A 673 -44.30 -19.23 1.12
C THR A 673 -45.14 -20.52 1.04
N ALA A 674 -44.54 -21.67 0.70
CA ALA A 674 -45.23 -22.95 0.56
C ALA A 674 -45.87 -23.51 1.87
N PRO A 675 -45.23 -23.48 3.05
CA PRO A 675 -45.84 -23.93 4.31
C PRO A 675 -46.91 -23.02 4.91
N CYS A 676 -47.01 -21.75 4.47
CA CYS A 676 -48.07 -20.83 4.94
C CYS A 676 -49.39 -21.01 4.19
N ILE A 677 -49.36 -21.61 2.99
CA ILE A 677 -50.54 -21.91 2.18
C ILE A 677 -51.49 -22.91 2.89
N PRO A 678 -51.03 -24.00 3.53
CA PRO A 678 -51.88 -24.88 4.35
C PRO A 678 -52.59 -24.17 5.50
N CYS A 679 -51.94 -23.22 6.18
CA CYS A 679 -52.56 -22.46 7.28
C CYS A 679 -53.65 -21.48 6.79
N TRP A 680 -53.54 -21.01 5.54
CA TRP A 680 -54.53 -20.17 4.87
C TRP A 680 -55.77 -20.99 4.46
N VAL A 681 -55.57 -22.19 3.90
CA VAL A 681 -56.67 -23.13 3.60
C VAL A 681 -57.41 -23.57 4.88
N LEU A 682 -56.71 -23.62 6.01
CA LEU A 682 -57.24 -23.99 7.32
C LEU A 682 -57.76 -22.81 8.17
N HIS A 683 -58.19 -21.70 7.57
CA HIS A 683 -58.82 -20.56 8.27
C HIS A 683 -60.21 -20.86 8.91
N LYS A 684 -60.20 -21.84 9.83
CA LYS A 684 -60.99 -21.89 11.07
C LYS A 684 -60.11 -22.22 12.30
N ILE A 685 -58.81 -21.95 12.29
CA ILE A 685 -57.98 -22.05 13.51
C ILE A 685 -57.15 -20.76 13.70
N PRO A 686 -57.23 -20.07 14.85
CA PRO A 686 -56.47 -18.86 15.11
C PRO A 686 -54.96 -19.13 15.21
N ALA A 687 -54.15 -18.24 14.62
CA ALA A 687 -52.71 -18.35 14.39
C ALA A 687 -51.81 -18.39 15.65
N ARG A 688 -52.35 -18.55 16.86
CA ARG A 688 -51.55 -18.53 18.09
C ARG A 688 -51.02 -19.89 18.55
N ASP A 689 -51.56 -21.02 18.09
CA ASP A 689 -51.14 -22.35 18.54
C ASP A 689 -51.15 -23.41 17.42
N CYS A 690 -50.36 -23.22 16.36
CA CYS A 690 -50.15 -24.26 15.35
C CYS A 690 -48.69 -24.73 15.38
N PRO A 691 -48.36 -25.86 16.04
CA PRO A 691 -47.05 -26.46 15.89
C PRO A 691 -46.95 -27.01 14.46
N LEU A 692 -46.18 -26.33 13.60
CA LEU A 692 -45.86 -26.84 12.27
C LEU A 692 -44.95 -28.06 12.45
N HIS A 693 -45.52 -29.25 12.28
CA HIS A 693 -44.78 -30.52 12.27
C HIS A 693 -44.64 -31.01 10.83
N TRP A 694 -43.39 -31.20 10.39
CA TRP A 694 -43.10 -31.83 9.10
C TRP A 694 -42.63 -33.27 9.33
N ASN A 695 -43.43 -34.23 8.88
CA ASN A 695 -43.17 -35.65 9.15
C ASN A 695 -41.99 -36.20 8.33
N ARG A 696 -41.88 -35.87 7.03
CA ARG A 696 -40.79 -36.35 6.14
C ARG A 696 -40.54 -35.41 4.97
N LEU A 697 -39.27 -35.12 4.68
CA LEU A 697 -38.79 -34.45 3.47
C LEU A 697 -37.58 -35.20 2.89
N ASN A 698 -37.57 -35.46 1.57
CA ASN A 698 -36.43 -36.05 0.86
C ASN A 698 -35.92 -35.04 -0.18
N TYR A 699 -34.61 -34.77 -0.22
CA TYR A 699 -33.97 -33.90 -1.22
C TYR A 699 -32.91 -34.66 -2.02
N SER A 700 -32.87 -34.40 -3.34
CA SER A 700 -31.96 -35.04 -4.28
C SER A 700 -31.39 -34.01 -5.25
N ARG A 701 -30.07 -33.82 -5.28
CA ARG A 701 -29.40 -32.95 -6.28
C ARG A 701 -29.58 -33.56 -7.68
N ARG A 702 -30.26 -32.86 -8.60
CA ARG A 702 -30.04 -33.08 -10.05
C ARG A 702 -28.88 -32.18 -10.47
N CYS A 703 -27.77 -32.78 -10.91
CA CYS A 703 -26.72 -32.06 -11.62
C CYS A 703 -27.32 -31.43 -12.89
N HIS A 704 -27.68 -30.15 -12.85
CA HIS A 704 -27.81 -29.36 -14.06
C HIS A 704 -26.41 -29.07 -14.60
N ARG A 705 -25.89 -30.01 -15.41
CA ARG A 705 -24.89 -29.65 -16.43
C ARG A 705 -25.61 -28.78 -17.46
N VAL A 706 -25.58 -27.47 -17.24
CA VAL A 706 -25.81 -26.51 -18.32
C VAL A 706 -24.61 -26.64 -19.26
N LYS A 707 -24.84 -27.17 -20.46
CA LYS A 707 -23.86 -27.10 -21.55
C LYS A 707 -23.73 -25.62 -21.94
N HIS A 708 -22.49 -25.15 -22.04
CA HIS A 708 -22.12 -23.86 -22.65
C HIS A 708 -22.70 -23.69 -24.05
#